data_AF-A0A9E0LJY3-F1
#
_entry.id   AF-A0A9E0LJY3-F1
#
_cell.length_a   1.000
_cell.length_b   1.000
_cell.length_c   1.000
_cell.angle_alpha   90.00
_cell.angle_beta   90.00
_cell.angle_gamma   90.00
#
_symmetry.space_group_name_H-M   'P 1'
#
loop_
_entity.id
_entity.type
_entity.pdbx_description
1 polymer ?
#
loop_
_entity_poly.entity_id
_entity_poly.type
_entity_poly.pdbx_seq_one_letter_code
_entity_poly.pdbx_strand_id
1 'polypeptide(L)'
;MKLRRQRGATLGLVAACIFIVILVGVGFFFLSEIIGGGREVANATDAGVLNVAKQAVRRGAIQLTGALVAEFGELTEPPNSKVDLVTYNRLVAQTLIVGKNAERLGGPAVGHANQLRSDVRAIGLALKNNLTSDPNFATDFSSIASQNNTKMWDGPAVSLVGAVNTGYMKTGSSTNVYLSPTTLTAVDGWAPPISTQKSKIDPAANYLAGYVPISANGNANFLYGVPVLPLTKPHLIEHGQFNTAAVDTDTPPNAFRTNSRALEAKSGAMGTSIACAIIGVIDKEFPAAIPRGFVRVLNGPDAEVTNGALPPRVINGSNDIFNNELLIPPSNGIFAANAGADGSGANGGAALFSTDTAELSAAYAAWAAYVPTMGSHPKGSPILDSGGSPVLDGLGNPRVNDITDEASPNYGSGDPYIWETKKLSSYLNPGSRRGSATHNIRSTDGTNPHGPYASFADLVALGKSDGAQKQCTHTMYDDSLPETDPCVGNISNWMDNYGRAPTYSSNTPPGGFTNVEYMKADLLSKIAGRRRRKFCARVGFDLPPSGLKAWPVTRTGRVLKPGTPGSAIPYRGGGARINYLQVDTALTYLNQLNAGLGVNPGVCTTSGIVGEITKRMQQVDPLVTQAAVEAALGDTNFPLTLAGAATGAGGNKLYLYVEPGTHKPRMNTSLPWTDSAITADGPAPTTGSAHQCDSKYPLNGWAVNTSRTNGAEVGDGGYNEVPFSTASAAPNGTDTAAWHPASGYNNLLGELRFQQTVEGATFCR
;
A
#
# COMPACT_ATOMS: atom_id res chain seq x y z
N MET A 1 -23.03 -17.74 -125.61
CA MET A 1 -23.21 -18.50 -124.35
C MET A 1 -21.98 -18.57 -123.41
N LYS A 2 -20.75 -18.19 -123.80
CA LYS A 2 -19.56 -18.25 -122.91
C LYS A 2 -19.51 -17.18 -121.79
N LEU A 3 -20.08 -15.99 -121.99
CA LEU A 3 -20.07 -14.89 -120.98
C LEU A 3 -21.04 -15.09 -119.79
N ARG A 4 -22.13 -15.87 -119.93
CA ARG A 4 -23.06 -16.17 -118.81
C ARG A 4 -22.51 -17.23 -117.85
N ARG A 5 -21.59 -18.10 -118.31
CA ARG A 5 -21.00 -19.19 -117.50
C ARG A 5 -19.86 -18.70 -116.59
N GLN A 6 -19.18 -17.61 -116.95
CA GLN A 6 -18.14 -16.99 -116.10
C GLN A 6 -18.70 -16.22 -114.90
N ARG A 7 -19.90 -15.63 -114.99
CA ARG A 7 -20.54 -14.91 -113.86
C ARG A 7 -21.04 -15.84 -112.74
N GLY A 8 -21.40 -17.09 -113.05
CA GLY A 8 -21.84 -18.08 -112.05
C GLY A 8 -20.70 -18.68 -111.24
N ALA A 9 -19.52 -18.89 -111.86
CA ALA A 9 -18.33 -19.40 -111.17
C ALA A 9 -17.77 -18.40 -110.16
N THR A 10 -17.77 -17.10 -110.48
CA THR A 10 -17.38 -16.03 -109.53
C THR A 10 -18.33 -15.91 -108.34
N LEU A 11 -19.63 -16.14 -108.55
CA LEU A 11 -20.64 -16.08 -107.48
C LEU A 11 -20.50 -17.24 -106.48
N GLY A 12 -20.17 -18.44 -106.97
CA GLY A 12 -19.86 -19.60 -106.12
C GLY A 12 -18.59 -19.42 -105.28
N LEU A 13 -17.53 -18.83 -105.87
CA LEU A 13 -16.30 -18.52 -105.13
C LEU A 13 -16.55 -17.48 -104.03
N VAL A 14 -17.29 -16.40 -104.34
CA VAL A 14 -17.63 -15.36 -103.36
C VAL A 14 -18.47 -15.93 -102.21
N ALA A 15 -19.46 -16.77 -102.52
CA ALA A 15 -20.28 -17.44 -101.50
C ALA A 15 -19.43 -18.36 -100.60
N ALA A 16 -18.52 -19.14 -101.17
CA ALA A 16 -17.60 -19.98 -100.41
C ALA A 16 -16.65 -19.16 -99.52
N CYS A 17 -16.10 -18.06 -100.02
CA CYS A 17 -15.27 -17.14 -99.23
C CYS A 17 -16.05 -16.51 -98.07
N ILE A 18 -17.28 -16.03 -98.31
CA ILE A 18 -18.14 -15.48 -97.25
C ILE A 18 -18.43 -16.55 -96.19
N PHE A 19 -18.74 -17.78 -96.61
CA PHE A 19 -19.00 -18.88 -95.69
C PHE A 19 -17.77 -19.23 -94.82
N ILE A 20 -16.58 -19.27 -95.42
CA ILE A 20 -15.32 -19.47 -94.67
C ILE A 20 -15.09 -18.35 -93.68
N VAL A 21 -15.31 -17.09 -94.06
CA VAL A 21 -15.16 -15.94 -93.15
C VAL A 21 -16.16 -16.03 -91.99
N ILE A 22 -17.40 -16.46 -92.24
CA ILE A 22 -18.40 -16.69 -91.19
C ILE A 22 -17.92 -17.81 -90.24
N LEU A 23 -17.45 -18.95 -90.76
CA LEU A 23 -16.94 -20.05 -89.93
C LEU A 23 -15.75 -19.62 -89.07
N VAL A 24 -14.81 -18.87 -89.65
CA VAL A 24 -13.66 -18.32 -88.92
C VAL A 24 -14.13 -17.33 -87.85
N GLY A 25 -15.08 -16.45 -88.17
CA GLY A 25 -15.67 -15.49 -87.23
C GLY A 25 -16.38 -16.18 -86.05
N VAL A 26 -17.18 -17.22 -86.33
CA VAL A 26 -17.81 -18.06 -85.30
C VAL A 26 -16.77 -18.76 -84.45
N GLY A 27 -15.70 -19.28 -85.06
CA GLY A 27 -14.57 -19.89 -84.35
C GLY A 27 -13.88 -18.91 -83.38
N PHE A 28 -13.58 -17.69 -83.82
CA PHE A 28 -13.00 -16.65 -82.96
C PHE A 28 -13.95 -16.19 -81.86
N PHE A 29 -15.26 -16.14 -82.13
CA PHE A 29 -16.26 -15.83 -81.12
C PHE A 29 -16.25 -16.86 -79.99
N PHE A 30 -16.30 -18.16 -80.29
CA PHE A 30 -16.21 -19.20 -79.27
C PHE A 30 -14.87 -19.21 -78.54
N LEU A 31 -13.76 -19.00 -79.25
CA LEU A 31 -12.45 -18.88 -78.62
C LEU A 31 -12.42 -17.70 -77.62
N SER A 32 -13.07 -16.58 -77.97
CA SER A 32 -13.18 -15.41 -77.11
C SER A 32 -14.08 -15.67 -75.89
N GLU A 33 -15.20 -16.39 -76.05
CA GLU A 33 -16.05 -16.84 -74.94
C GLU A 33 -15.26 -17.75 -73.96
N ILE A 34 -14.49 -18.70 -74.49
CA ILE A 34 -13.70 -19.64 -73.67
C ILE A 34 -12.61 -18.90 -72.88
N ILE A 35 -11.81 -18.05 -73.55
CA ILE A 35 -10.73 -17.28 -72.90
C ILE A 35 -11.31 -16.26 -71.92
N GLY A 36 -12.41 -15.61 -72.30
CA GLY A 36 -13.08 -14.60 -71.49
C GLY A 36 -13.72 -15.18 -70.22
N GLY A 37 -14.44 -16.30 -70.34
CA GLY A 37 -15.01 -16.98 -69.17
C GLY A 37 -13.94 -17.55 -68.24
N GLY A 38 -12.76 -17.92 -68.76
CA GLY A 38 -11.61 -18.30 -67.92
C GLY A 38 -11.14 -17.16 -67.02
N ARG A 39 -11.15 -15.92 -67.54
CA ARG A 39 -10.86 -14.71 -66.76
C ARG A 39 -11.96 -14.41 -65.75
N GLU A 40 -13.23 -14.63 -66.10
CA GLU A 40 -14.35 -14.47 -65.17
C GLU A 40 -14.25 -15.44 -63.99
N VAL A 41 -13.90 -16.71 -64.25
CA VAL A 41 -13.63 -17.66 -63.17
C VAL A 41 -12.47 -17.21 -62.30
N ALA A 42 -11.36 -16.80 -62.90
CA ALA A 42 -10.21 -16.32 -62.13
C ALA A 42 -10.57 -15.14 -61.22
N ASN A 43 -11.26 -14.14 -61.76
CA ASN A 43 -11.71 -12.96 -61.00
C ASN A 43 -12.69 -13.35 -59.86
N ALA A 44 -13.57 -14.32 -60.10
CA ALA A 44 -14.49 -14.83 -59.08
C ALA A 44 -13.75 -15.58 -57.97
N THR A 45 -12.75 -16.40 -58.31
CA THR A 45 -11.88 -17.08 -57.35
C THR A 45 -11.11 -16.09 -56.50
N ASP A 46 -10.53 -15.07 -57.14
CA ASP A 46 -9.78 -14.00 -56.50
C ASP A 46 -10.65 -13.25 -55.48
N ALA A 47 -11.86 -12.86 -55.88
CA ALA A 47 -12.81 -12.21 -55.00
C ALA A 47 -13.23 -13.11 -53.82
N GLY A 48 -13.42 -14.41 -54.08
CA GLY A 48 -13.75 -15.41 -53.06
C GLY A 48 -12.65 -15.58 -52.02
N VAL A 49 -11.40 -15.81 -52.44
CA VAL A 49 -10.27 -15.98 -51.51
C VAL A 49 -9.97 -14.70 -50.74
N LEU A 50 -10.15 -13.55 -51.37
CA LEU A 50 -9.98 -12.26 -50.72
C LEU A 50 -11.00 -12.06 -49.59
N ASN A 51 -12.24 -12.51 -49.80
CA ASN A 51 -13.24 -12.51 -48.75
C ASN A 51 -12.88 -13.48 -47.61
N VAL A 52 -12.36 -14.68 -47.92
CA VAL A 52 -11.85 -15.60 -46.89
C VAL A 52 -10.76 -14.93 -46.05
N ALA A 53 -9.75 -14.32 -46.68
CA ALA A 53 -8.68 -13.62 -45.96
C ALA A 53 -9.23 -12.45 -45.12
N LYS A 54 -10.22 -11.71 -45.63
CA LYS A 54 -10.90 -10.65 -44.86
C LYS A 54 -11.59 -11.19 -43.61
N GLN A 55 -12.32 -12.30 -43.72
CA GLN A 55 -13.06 -12.88 -42.59
C GLN A 55 -12.12 -13.57 -41.59
N ALA A 56 -11.04 -14.18 -42.06
CA ALA A 56 -10.05 -14.86 -41.23
C ALA A 56 -9.41 -13.97 -40.15
N VAL A 57 -9.37 -12.66 -40.36
CA VAL A 57 -8.86 -11.68 -39.38
C VAL A 57 -9.58 -11.80 -38.02
N ARG A 58 -10.88 -12.11 -38.03
CA ARG A 58 -11.72 -12.22 -36.82
C ARG A 58 -12.33 -13.61 -36.63
N ARG A 59 -12.33 -14.47 -37.66
CA ARG A 59 -12.77 -15.87 -37.54
C ARG A 59 -11.76 -16.72 -36.77
N GLY A 60 -12.23 -17.86 -36.27
CA GLY A 60 -11.45 -18.74 -35.41
C GLY A 60 -11.13 -18.19 -34.02
N ALA A 61 -11.70 -17.03 -33.65
CA ALA A 61 -11.38 -16.36 -32.40
C ALA A 61 -11.63 -17.23 -31.15
N ILE A 62 -10.67 -17.22 -30.23
CA ILE A 62 -10.64 -18.04 -29.03
C ILE A 62 -11.19 -17.25 -27.84
N GLN A 63 -12.19 -17.79 -27.15
CA GLN A 63 -12.70 -17.19 -25.93
C GLN A 63 -11.69 -17.35 -24.80
N LEU A 64 -11.30 -16.24 -24.16
CA LEU A 64 -10.52 -16.31 -22.92
C LEU A 64 -11.40 -16.77 -21.76
N THR A 65 -10.86 -17.60 -20.87
CA THR A 65 -11.54 -18.11 -19.68
C THR A 65 -10.61 -18.07 -18.45
N GLY A 66 -11.20 -18.01 -17.25
CA GLY A 66 -10.47 -18.09 -15.98
C GLY A 66 -9.35 -17.05 -15.83
N ALA A 67 -8.17 -17.51 -15.40
CA ALA A 67 -7.00 -16.66 -15.16
C ALA A 67 -6.53 -15.89 -16.42
N LEU A 68 -6.76 -16.44 -17.63
CA LEU A 68 -6.37 -15.76 -18.87
C LEU A 68 -7.18 -14.48 -19.12
N VAL A 69 -8.42 -14.39 -18.61
CA VAL A 69 -9.21 -13.16 -18.67
C VAL A 69 -8.60 -12.09 -17.75
N ALA A 70 -8.12 -12.48 -16.57
CA ALA A 70 -7.45 -11.55 -15.66
C ALA A 70 -6.14 -11.03 -16.25
N GLU A 71 -5.36 -11.91 -16.86
CA GLU A 71 -4.04 -11.62 -17.45
C GLU A 71 -4.14 -10.81 -18.76
N PHE A 72 -4.93 -11.29 -19.74
CA PHE A 72 -4.94 -10.77 -21.11
C PHE A 72 -6.23 -10.06 -21.50
N GLY A 73 -7.24 -9.99 -20.62
CA GLY A 73 -8.57 -9.48 -20.97
C GLY A 73 -8.55 -8.08 -21.57
N GLU A 74 -7.64 -7.19 -21.14
CA GLU A 74 -7.55 -5.83 -21.70
C GLU A 74 -6.99 -5.77 -23.12
N LEU A 75 -6.37 -6.86 -23.57
CA LEU A 75 -5.75 -6.98 -24.88
C LEU A 75 -6.73 -7.45 -25.97
N THR A 76 -7.94 -7.86 -25.61
CA THR A 76 -8.96 -8.25 -26.58
C THR A 76 -9.77 -7.06 -27.09
N GLU A 77 -10.51 -7.24 -28.18
CA GLU A 77 -11.44 -6.23 -28.71
C GLU A 77 -12.84 -6.85 -28.89
N PRO A 78 -13.86 -6.46 -28.09
CA PRO A 78 -13.81 -5.59 -26.91
C PRO A 78 -13.00 -6.22 -25.74
N PRO A 79 -12.68 -5.48 -24.65
CA PRO A 79 -12.00 -6.05 -23.48
C PRO A 79 -12.76 -7.24 -22.87
N ASN A 80 -12.03 -8.21 -22.31
CA ASN A 80 -12.51 -9.46 -21.71
C ASN A 80 -13.28 -10.39 -22.67
N SER A 81 -12.90 -10.37 -23.94
CA SER A 81 -13.58 -11.07 -25.04
C SER A 81 -12.70 -12.19 -25.63
N LYS A 82 -12.74 -12.33 -26.95
CA LYS A 82 -12.03 -13.34 -27.73
C LYS A 82 -10.71 -12.81 -28.25
N VAL A 83 -9.76 -13.71 -28.44
CA VAL A 83 -8.49 -13.49 -29.12
C VAL A 83 -8.60 -13.96 -30.56
N ASP A 84 -8.28 -13.08 -31.49
CA ASP A 84 -8.22 -13.29 -32.94
C ASP A 84 -6.84 -12.89 -33.47
N LEU A 85 -6.64 -12.92 -34.79
CA LEU A 85 -5.35 -12.56 -35.39
C LEU A 85 -4.94 -11.10 -35.11
N VAL A 86 -5.91 -10.20 -34.91
CA VAL A 86 -5.63 -8.79 -34.58
C VAL A 86 -5.10 -8.65 -33.17
N THR A 87 -5.68 -9.40 -32.23
CA THR A 87 -5.38 -9.26 -30.80
C THR A 87 -4.30 -10.22 -30.31
N TYR A 88 -4.04 -11.32 -31.04
CA TYR A 88 -2.99 -12.30 -30.72
C TYR A 88 -1.61 -11.67 -30.52
N ASN A 89 -1.19 -10.77 -31.43
CA ASN A 89 0.11 -10.11 -31.32
C ASN A 89 0.25 -9.25 -30.07
N ARG A 90 -0.86 -8.73 -29.53
CA ARG A 90 -0.86 -7.96 -28.28
C ARG A 90 -0.49 -8.87 -27.09
N LEU A 91 -1.02 -10.10 -27.07
CA LEU A 91 -0.67 -11.10 -26.05
C LEU A 91 0.81 -11.47 -26.17
N VAL A 92 1.28 -11.74 -27.39
CA VAL A 92 2.71 -12.00 -27.65
C VAL A 92 3.58 -10.87 -27.10
N ALA A 93 3.21 -9.61 -27.33
CA ALA A 93 3.98 -8.47 -26.87
C ALA A 93 4.01 -8.33 -25.34
N GLN A 94 2.87 -8.48 -24.63
CA GLN A 94 2.84 -8.49 -23.17
C GLN A 94 3.75 -9.61 -22.62
N THR A 95 3.63 -10.82 -23.16
CA THR A 95 4.44 -11.97 -22.72
C THR A 95 5.92 -11.80 -23.01
N LEU A 96 6.30 -11.08 -24.06
CA LEU A 96 7.69 -10.74 -24.35
C LEU A 96 8.26 -9.72 -23.36
N ILE A 97 7.48 -8.68 -23.00
CA ILE A 97 7.89 -7.72 -21.96
C ILE A 97 8.11 -8.46 -20.64
N VAL A 98 7.16 -9.33 -20.25
CA VAL A 98 7.28 -10.16 -19.04
C VAL A 98 8.50 -11.08 -19.11
N GLY A 99 8.75 -11.72 -20.26
CA GLY A 99 9.91 -12.56 -20.49
C GLY A 99 11.24 -11.81 -20.36
N LYS A 100 11.30 -10.56 -20.83
CA LYS A 100 12.50 -9.71 -20.69
C LYS A 100 12.71 -9.19 -19.28
N ASN A 101 11.64 -8.83 -18.59
CA ASN A 101 11.70 -8.52 -17.17
C ASN A 101 12.23 -9.73 -16.38
N ALA A 102 11.70 -10.92 -16.63
CA ALA A 102 12.11 -12.16 -15.97
C ALA A 102 13.59 -12.52 -16.22
N GLU A 103 14.10 -12.28 -17.43
CA GLU A 103 15.51 -12.52 -17.78
C GLU A 103 16.47 -11.71 -16.89
N ARG A 104 16.12 -10.44 -16.60
CA ARG A 104 16.89 -9.60 -15.67
C ARG A 104 16.71 -10.02 -14.21
N LEU A 105 15.50 -10.37 -13.83
CA LEU A 105 15.15 -10.64 -12.44
C LEU A 105 15.65 -12.02 -11.96
N GLY A 106 15.66 -13.02 -12.85
CA GLY A 106 16.02 -14.39 -12.50
C GLY A 106 15.02 -15.06 -11.55
N GLY A 107 15.41 -16.18 -10.95
CA GLY A 107 14.63 -16.83 -9.90
C GLY A 107 13.21 -17.23 -10.33
N PRO A 108 12.19 -17.06 -9.46
CA PRO A 108 10.79 -17.42 -9.76
C PRO A 108 10.19 -16.72 -10.99
N ALA A 109 10.64 -15.49 -11.30
CA ALA A 109 10.18 -14.74 -12.46
C ALA A 109 10.34 -15.50 -13.79
N VAL A 110 11.43 -16.28 -13.93
CA VAL A 110 11.69 -17.13 -15.11
C VAL A 110 10.59 -18.18 -15.28
N GLY A 111 10.13 -18.78 -14.18
CA GLY A 111 9.07 -19.77 -14.16
C GLY A 111 7.73 -19.17 -14.58
N HIS A 112 7.37 -18.02 -14.01
CA HIS A 112 6.15 -17.28 -14.35
C HIS A 112 6.12 -16.83 -15.82
N ALA A 113 7.23 -16.32 -16.35
CA ALA A 113 7.34 -15.95 -17.76
C ALA A 113 7.16 -17.16 -18.69
N ASN A 114 7.69 -18.33 -18.32
CA ASN A 114 7.50 -19.56 -19.09
C ASN A 114 6.06 -20.09 -19.03
N GLN A 115 5.36 -19.90 -17.90
CA GLN A 115 3.93 -20.20 -17.81
C GLN A 115 3.14 -19.32 -18.76
N LEU A 116 3.37 -18.01 -18.72
CA LEU A 116 2.68 -17.05 -19.59
C LEU A 116 2.94 -17.34 -21.09
N ARG A 117 4.18 -17.71 -21.41
CA ARG A 117 4.53 -18.22 -22.75
C ARG A 117 3.69 -19.44 -23.11
N SER A 118 3.64 -20.45 -22.26
CA SER A 118 2.85 -21.67 -22.50
C SER A 118 1.39 -21.34 -22.80
N ASP A 119 0.82 -20.38 -22.09
CA ASP A 119 -0.57 -19.94 -22.29
C ASP A 119 -0.77 -19.30 -23.68
N VAL A 120 0.14 -18.40 -24.09
CA VAL A 120 0.08 -17.79 -25.44
C VAL A 120 0.28 -18.82 -26.54
N ARG A 121 1.17 -19.81 -26.36
CA ARG A 121 1.37 -20.92 -27.30
C ARG A 121 0.11 -21.78 -27.42
N ALA A 122 -0.57 -22.06 -26.30
CA ALA A 122 -1.83 -22.79 -26.32
C ALA A 122 -2.93 -22.02 -27.06
N ILE A 123 -3.06 -20.71 -26.84
CA ILE A 123 -3.99 -19.84 -27.58
C ILE A 123 -3.65 -19.82 -29.07
N GLY A 124 -2.36 -19.68 -29.42
CA GLY A 124 -1.89 -19.69 -30.80
C GLY A 124 -2.24 -21.00 -31.51
N LEU A 125 -1.97 -22.15 -30.86
CA LEU A 125 -2.30 -23.47 -31.39
C LEU A 125 -3.81 -23.64 -31.60
N ALA A 126 -4.62 -23.18 -30.65
CA ALA A 126 -6.08 -23.22 -30.77
C ALA A 126 -6.57 -22.36 -31.96
N LEU A 127 -6.03 -21.15 -32.11
CA LEU A 127 -6.35 -20.25 -33.23
C LEU A 127 -5.89 -20.84 -34.58
N LYS A 128 -4.69 -21.43 -34.63
CA LYS A 128 -4.17 -22.16 -35.80
C LYS A 128 -5.10 -23.30 -36.21
N ASN A 129 -5.54 -24.12 -35.25
CA ASN A 129 -6.44 -25.23 -35.51
C ASN A 129 -7.78 -24.72 -36.04
N ASN A 130 -8.37 -23.71 -35.37
CA ASN A 130 -9.63 -23.12 -35.80
C ASN A 130 -9.56 -22.51 -37.21
N LEU A 131 -8.47 -21.84 -37.56
CA LEU A 131 -8.27 -21.29 -38.91
C LEU A 131 -8.02 -22.38 -39.96
N THR A 132 -7.36 -23.48 -39.60
CA THR A 132 -7.09 -24.56 -40.55
C THR A 132 -8.34 -25.41 -40.82
N SER A 133 -9.26 -25.48 -39.86
CA SER A 133 -10.48 -26.30 -39.94
C SER A 133 -11.78 -25.49 -39.95
N ASP A 134 -11.77 -24.18 -40.25
CA ASP A 134 -13.01 -23.38 -40.19
C ASP A 134 -14.00 -23.83 -41.29
N PRO A 135 -15.16 -24.40 -40.91
CA PRO A 135 -16.13 -24.88 -41.90
C PRO A 135 -16.78 -23.75 -42.69
N ASN A 136 -16.75 -22.52 -42.18
CA ASN A 136 -17.43 -21.39 -42.79
C ASN A 136 -16.60 -20.73 -43.90
N PHE A 137 -15.31 -21.03 -44.03
CA PHE A 137 -14.51 -20.46 -45.12
C PHE A 137 -15.02 -20.86 -46.50
N ALA A 138 -15.63 -22.04 -46.64
CA ALA A 138 -16.31 -22.44 -47.86
C ALA A 138 -17.52 -21.54 -48.16
N THR A 139 -18.29 -21.18 -47.12
CA THR A 139 -19.41 -20.25 -47.22
C THR A 139 -18.94 -18.84 -47.53
N ASP A 140 -17.89 -18.35 -46.87
CA ASP A 140 -17.32 -17.03 -47.11
C ASP A 140 -16.81 -16.90 -48.54
N PHE A 141 -16.08 -17.90 -49.03
CA PHE A 141 -15.66 -17.96 -50.43
C PHE A 141 -16.87 -17.88 -51.36
N SER A 142 -17.85 -18.77 -51.17
CA SER A 142 -19.00 -18.90 -52.06
C SER A 142 -19.90 -17.67 -52.04
N SER A 143 -20.01 -16.97 -50.91
CA SER A 143 -20.85 -15.78 -50.76
C SER A 143 -20.48 -14.64 -51.70
N ILE A 144 -19.22 -14.56 -52.14
CA ILE A 144 -18.72 -13.56 -53.08
C ILE A 144 -18.41 -14.18 -54.44
N ALA A 145 -17.75 -15.35 -54.48
CA ALA A 145 -17.40 -16.00 -55.72
C ALA A 145 -18.64 -16.33 -56.57
N SER A 146 -19.76 -16.71 -55.96
CA SER A 146 -20.98 -17.03 -56.69
C SER A 146 -21.75 -15.83 -57.23
N GLN A 147 -21.48 -14.62 -56.71
CA GLN A 147 -22.08 -13.38 -57.22
C GLN A 147 -21.42 -12.91 -58.53
N ASN A 148 -20.19 -13.34 -58.77
CA ASN A 148 -19.47 -13.07 -60.00
C ASN A 148 -19.92 -14.07 -61.07
N ASN A 149 -20.84 -13.62 -61.93
CA ASN A 149 -21.36 -14.44 -63.01
C ASN A 149 -20.27 -14.75 -64.05
N THR A 150 -20.15 -16.02 -64.41
CA THR A 150 -19.36 -16.54 -65.54
C THR A 150 -20.17 -16.44 -66.83
N LYS A 151 -20.62 -15.22 -67.16
CA LYS A 151 -21.55 -14.96 -68.26
C LYS A 151 -21.01 -15.43 -69.61
N MET A 152 -19.70 -15.33 -69.84
CA MET A 152 -19.09 -15.78 -71.09
C MET A 152 -19.06 -17.31 -71.24
N TRP A 153 -19.27 -18.06 -70.15
CA TRP A 153 -19.40 -19.51 -70.17
C TRP A 153 -20.84 -20.01 -70.06
N ASP A 154 -21.80 -19.09 -69.88
CA ASP A 154 -23.23 -19.37 -69.67
C ASP A 154 -23.47 -20.46 -68.60
N GLY A 155 -22.52 -20.59 -67.67
CA GLY A 155 -22.37 -21.72 -66.77
C GLY A 155 -22.86 -21.46 -65.35
N PRO A 156 -22.94 -22.49 -64.50
CA PRO A 156 -23.22 -22.30 -63.08
C PRO A 156 -22.14 -21.45 -62.41
N ALA A 157 -22.51 -20.84 -61.29
CA ALA A 157 -21.63 -20.02 -60.48
C ALA A 157 -20.36 -20.77 -60.03
N VAL A 158 -19.28 -20.02 -59.81
CA VAL A 158 -18.00 -20.60 -59.38
C VAL A 158 -18.16 -21.31 -58.04
N SER A 159 -17.67 -22.56 -57.98
CA SER A 159 -17.71 -23.41 -56.79
C SER A 159 -16.31 -23.71 -56.27
N LEU A 160 -16.16 -23.77 -54.94
CA LEU A 160 -14.92 -24.16 -54.28
C LEU A 160 -14.59 -25.63 -54.57
N VAL A 161 -13.31 -25.95 -54.75
CA VAL A 161 -12.78 -27.30 -54.92
C VAL A 161 -11.83 -27.63 -53.77
N GLY A 162 -12.24 -28.59 -52.94
CA GLY A 162 -11.48 -28.99 -51.75
C GLY A 162 -11.61 -27.99 -50.60
N ALA A 163 -10.75 -28.13 -49.60
CA ALA A 163 -10.69 -27.23 -48.46
C ALA A 163 -9.87 -25.97 -48.77
N VAL A 164 -10.10 -24.91 -47.98
CA VAL A 164 -9.22 -23.74 -47.96
C VAL A 164 -7.92 -24.14 -47.27
N ASN A 165 -6.79 -23.93 -47.96
CA ASN A 165 -5.47 -24.19 -47.39
C ASN A 165 -4.93 -22.95 -46.70
N THR A 166 -4.28 -23.13 -45.55
CA THR A 166 -3.63 -22.03 -44.81
C THR A 166 -2.12 -21.98 -45.10
N GLY A 167 -1.53 -20.80 -44.95
CA GLY A 167 -0.10 -20.55 -45.23
C GLY A 167 0.52 -19.47 -44.35
N TYR A 168 1.85 -19.44 -44.36
CA TYR A 168 2.72 -18.58 -43.54
C TYR A 168 3.54 -17.69 -44.46
N MET A 169 3.11 -16.45 -44.59
CA MET A 169 3.64 -15.51 -45.57
C MET A 169 4.28 -14.29 -44.94
N LYS A 170 5.20 -13.67 -45.70
CA LYS A 170 5.83 -12.38 -45.35
C LYS A 170 6.62 -12.39 -44.04
N THR A 171 7.44 -13.42 -43.84
CA THR A 171 8.40 -13.48 -42.73
C THR A 171 9.24 -12.20 -42.65
N GLY A 172 9.40 -11.66 -41.44
CA GLY A 172 10.10 -10.39 -41.19
C GLY A 172 9.25 -9.14 -41.39
N SER A 173 8.05 -9.26 -41.97
CA SER A 173 7.15 -8.12 -42.15
C SER A 173 6.39 -7.78 -40.86
N SER A 174 5.70 -6.65 -40.87
CA SER A 174 5.05 -6.08 -39.70
C SER A 174 3.92 -6.96 -39.16
N THR A 175 4.01 -7.27 -37.86
CA THR A 175 2.81 -7.46 -37.02
C THR A 175 2.05 -6.12 -36.89
N ASN A 176 0.99 -6.07 -36.09
CA ASN A 176 0.30 -4.83 -35.72
C ASN A 176 0.71 -4.28 -34.36
N VAL A 177 1.78 -4.79 -33.75
CA VAL A 177 2.28 -4.27 -32.49
C VAL A 177 3.59 -3.52 -32.70
N TYR A 178 3.66 -2.29 -32.22
CA TYR A 178 4.86 -1.47 -32.27
C TYR A 178 5.51 -1.36 -30.89
N LEU A 179 6.83 -1.18 -30.90
CA LEU A 179 7.63 -1.04 -29.69
C LEU A 179 8.10 0.40 -29.58
N SER A 180 7.53 1.15 -28.63
CA SER A 180 7.94 2.52 -28.40
C SER A 180 9.40 2.57 -27.89
N PRO A 181 10.18 3.60 -28.24
CA PRO A 181 11.53 3.77 -27.69
C PRO A 181 11.56 3.82 -26.16
N THR A 182 10.52 4.40 -25.54
CA THR A 182 10.38 4.47 -24.08
C THR A 182 10.20 3.09 -23.47
N THR A 183 9.33 2.24 -24.04
CA THR A 183 9.12 0.86 -23.59
C THR A 183 10.41 0.05 -23.73
N LEU A 184 11.13 0.20 -24.84
CA LEU A 184 12.42 -0.49 -25.05
C LEU A 184 13.47 -0.04 -24.02
N THR A 185 13.53 1.25 -23.71
CA THR A 185 14.42 1.79 -22.67
C THR A 185 14.03 1.26 -21.28
N ALA A 186 12.73 1.13 -21.02
CA ALA A 186 12.19 0.57 -19.79
C ALA A 186 12.43 -0.94 -19.61
N VAL A 187 12.78 -1.66 -20.69
CA VAL A 187 13.27 -3.04 -20.67
C VAL A 187 14.76 -3.13 -21.01
N ASP A 188 15.54 -2.17 -20.49
CA ASP A 188 17.00 -2.11 -20.55
C ASP A 188 17.59 -2.09 -21.97
N GLY A 189 16.92 -1.39 -22.88
CA GLY A 189 17.38 -1.20 -24.26
C GLY A 189 17.27 -2.45 -25.12
N TRP A 190 16.31 -3.34 -24.80
CA TRP A 190 16.04 -4.53 -25.59
C TRP A 190 15.95 -4.24 -27.09
N ALA A 191 16.60 -5.08 -27.91
CA ALA A 191 16.56 -5.01 -29.37
C ALA A 191 15.87 -6.26 -29.95
N PRO A 192 14.52 -6.29 -29.99
CA PRO A 192 13.80 -7.37 -30.67
C PRO A 192 13.97 -7.30 -32.19
N PRO A 193 13.66 -8.40 -32.92
CA PRO A 193 13.45 -8.34 -34.35
C PRO A 193 12.34 -7.33 -34.71
N ILE A 194 12.70 -6.31 -35.48
CA ILE A 194 11.81 -5.24 -35.90
C ILE A 194 11.61 -5.26 -37.42
N SER A 195 10.40 -4.93 -37.84
CA SER A 195 10.07 -4.65 -39.24
C SER A 195 10.67 -3.30 -39.66
N THR A 196 10.89 -3.12 -40.96
CA THR A 196 11.30 -1.83 -41.53
C THR A 196 10.18 -0.80 -41.58
N GLN A 197 8.92 -1.24 -41.41
CA GLN A 197 7.76 -0.35 -41.42
C GLN A 197 7.60 0.36 -40.08
N LYS A 198 7.34 1.67 -40.15
CA LYS A 198 7.05 2.54 -39.00
C LYS A 198 5.59 2.48 -38.60
N SER A 199 5.31 2.66 -37.30
CA SER A 199 3.95 2.88 -36.83
C SER A 199 3.44 4.24 -37.31
N LYS A 200 2.14 4.31 -37.62
CA LYS A 200 1.45 5.56 -37.92
C LYS A 200 1.16 6.35 -36.63
N ILE A 201 0.91 5.63 -35.53
CA ILE A 201 0.61 6.22 -34.21
C ILE A 201 1.87 6.80 -33.57
N ASP A 202 2.97 6.04 -33.58
CA ASP A 202 4.28 6.50 -33.10
C ASP A 202 5.31 6.38 -34.24
N PRO A 203 5.57 7.47 -35.00
CA PRO A 203 6.52 7.46 -36.11
C PRO A 203 7.98 7.17 -35.70
N ALA A 204 8.33 7.25 -34.42
CA ALA A 204 9.64 6.84 -33.94
C ALA A 204 9.74 5.31 -33.81
N ALA A 205 8.63 4.64 -33.51
CA ALA A 205 8.55 3.20 -33.31
C ALA A 205 8.50 2.39 -34.61
N ASN A 206 9.05 1.18 -34.54
CA ASN A 206 8.90 0.15 -35.57
C ASN A 206 7.95 -0.95 -35.07
N TYR A 207 7.29 -1.64 -35.99
CA TYR A 207 6.54 -2.84 -35.63
C TYR A 207 7.48 -4.00 -35.28
N LEU A 208 7.02 -4.88 -34.41
CA LEU A 208 7.62 -6.19 -34.20
C LEU A 208 7.56 -6.99 -35.53
N ALA A 209 8.66 -7.67 -35.86
CA ALA A 209 8.74 -8.52 -37.04
C ALA A 209 7.97 -9.84 -36.81
N GLY A 210 7.06 -10.17 -37.72
CA GLY A 210 6.28 -11.41 -37.66
C GLY A 210 7.04 -12.61 -38.25
N TYR A 211 6.76 -13.79 -37.73
CA TYR A 211 7.38 -15.07 -38.09
C TYR A 211 8.90 -15.12 -37.97
N VAL A 212 9.51 -14.18 -37.25
CA VAL A 212 10.91 -14.23 -36.86
C VAL A 212 10.96 -14.68 -35.40
N PRO A 213 11.83 -15.65 -35.03
CA PRO A 213 11.94 -16.09 -33.65
C PRO A 213 12.39 -14.93 -32.76
N ILE A 214 11.70 -14.75 -31.64
CA ILE A 214 12.01 -13.68 -30.70
C ILE A 214 12.63 -14.31 -29.45
N SER A 215 13.81 -13.84 -29.09
CA SER A 215 14.53 -14.36 -27.93
C SER A 215 14.19 -13.60 -26.65
N ALA A 216 13.77 -14.32 -25.62
CA ALA A 216 13.53 -13.80 -24.28
C ALA A 216 13.74 -14.91 -23.24
N ASN A 217 14.10 -14.53 -22.01
CA ASN A 217 14.23 -15.48 -20.89
C ASN A 217 15.21 -16.63 -21.20
N GLY A 218 16.33 -16.32 -21.87
CA GLY A 218 17.32 -17.31 -22.31
C GLY A 218 16.85 -18.29 -23.40
N ASN A 219 15.62 -18.16 -23.92
CA ASN A 219 15.09 -19.02 -24.98
C ASN A 219 15.18 -18.31 -26.34
N ALA A 220 15.90 -18.90 -27.29
CA ALA A 220 16.07 -18.32 -28.63
C ALA A 220 14.75 -18.20 -29.43
N ASN A 221 13.81 -19.12 -29.20
CA ASN A 221 12.53 -19.22 -29.89
C ASN A 221 11.38 -19.06 -28.88
N PHE A 222 11.39 -17.98 -28.11
CA PHE A 222 10.44 -17.78 -27.03
C PHE A 222 9.01 -17.71 -27.58
N LEU A 223 8.74 -16.79 -28.51
CA LEU A 223 7.46 -16.66 -29.22
C LEU A 223 7.68 -16.11 -30.64
N TYR A 224 6.64 -16.18 -31.47
CA TYR A 224 6.56 -15.55 -32.79
C TYR A 224 5.34 -14.63 -32.85
N GLY A 225 5.50 -13.48 -33.50
CA GLY A 225 4.36 -12.67 -33.92
C GLY A 225 3.81 -13.12 -35.28
N VAL A 226 2.55 -12.81 -35.57
CA VAL A 226 1.92 -13.06 -36.88
C VAL A 226 1.95 -11.77 -37.71
N PRO A 227 2.52 -11.76 -38.93
CA PRO A 227 2.41 -10.63 -39.83
C PRO A 227 0.95 -10.40 -40.23
N VAL A 228 0.36 -9.33 -39.74
CA VAL A 228 -0.99 -8.88 -40.09
C VAL A 228 -0.99 -7.61 -40.93
N LEU A 229 0.19 -7.07 -41.21
CA LEU A 229 0.42 -5.96 -42.14
C LEU A 229 -0.48 -4.74 -41.85
N PRO A 230 -0.28 -4.07 -40.69
CA PRO A 230 -1.01 -2.86 -40.36
C PRO A 230 -0.86 -1.84 -41.48
N LEU A 231 -1.96 -1.15 -41.80
CA LEU A 231 -2.12 -0.19 -42.90
C LEU A 231 -2.32 -0.80 -44.29
N THR A 232 -2.41 -2.13 -44.40
CA THR A 232 -2.72 -2.78 -45.67
C THR A 232 -4.09 -3.45 -45.63
N LYS A 233 -4.78 -3.45 -46.77
CA LYS A 233 -5.97 -4.28 -46.95
C LYS A 233 -5.54 -5.73 -47.19
N PRO A 234 -6.40 -6.72 -46.88
CA PRO A 234 -6.25 -8.03 -47.47
C PRO A 234 -6.05 -7.89 -48.98
N HIS A 235 -5.12 -8.65 -49.54
CA HIS A 235 -4.78 -8.57 -50.96
C HIS A 235 -4.33 -9.93 -51.49
N LEU A 236 -4.41 -10.07 -52.81
CA LEU A 236 -3.96 -11.26 -53.52
C LEU A 236 -2.44 -11.33 -53.50
N ILE A 237 -1.94 -12.56 -53.45
CA ILE A 237 -0.51 -12.86 -53.53
C ILE A 237 -0.27 -13.89 -54.61
N GLU A 238 0.95 -13.89 -55.13
CA GLU A 238 1.37 -14.85 -56.14
C GLU A 238 1.37 -16.28 -55.57
N HIS A 239 0.81 -17.22 -56.33
CA HIS A 239 0.78 -18.64 -55.96
C HIS A 239 2.18 -19.18 -55.63
N GLY A 240 3.19 -18.85 -56.44
CA GLY A 240 4.57 -19.30 -56.25
C GLY A 240 5.20 -18.83 -54.95
N GLN A 241 4.65 -17.79 -54.31
CA GLN A 241 5.11 -17.31 -53.01
C GLN A 241 4.38 -18.01 -51.85
N PHE A 242 3.21 -18.63 -52.08
CA PHE A 242 2.39 -19.25 -51.05
C PHE A 242 3.11 -20.42 -50.38
N ASN A 243 3.42 -20.27 -49.08
CA ASN A 243 4.15 -21.26 -48.32
C ASN A 243 3.25 -21.90 -47.25
N THR A 244 3.10 -23.23 -47.30
CA THR A 244 2.36 -24.00 -46.30
C THR A 244 3.21 -24.48 -45.13
N ALA A 245 4.54 -24.35 -45.23
CA ALA A 245 5.45 -24.74 -44.16
C ALA A 245 5.23 -23.86 -42.93
N ALA A 246 4.81 -24.48 -41.83
CA ALA A 246 4.61 -23.79 -40.58
C ALA A 246 5.94 -23.30 -40.01
N VAL A 247 5.91 -22.09 -39.46
CA VAL A 247 7.10 -21.47 -38.81
C VAL A 247 7.43 -22.16 -37.50
N ASP A 248 6.41 -22.68 -36.82
CA ASP A 248 6.49 -23.53 -35.63
C ASP A 248 5.17 -24.33 -35.44
N THR A 249 5.03 -24.97 -34.28
CA THR A 249 3.88 -25.81 -33.95
C THR A 249 2.60 -25.02 -33.69
N ASP A 250 2.69 -23.79 -33.22
CA ASP A 250 1.63 -23.11 -32.47
C ASP A 250 1.35 -21.68 -32.92
N THR A 251 2.11 -21.13 -33.84
CA THR A 251 1.85 -19.82 -34.42
C THR A 251 0.74 -19.93 -35.47
N PRO A 252 -0.29 -19.05 -35.45
CA PRO A 252 -1.35 -19.02 -36.45
C PRO A 252 -0.86 -18.68 -37.87
N PRO A 253 -1.50 -19.21 -38.93
CA PRO A 253 -1.26 -18.81 -40.31
C PRO A 253 -1.89 -17.45 -40.64
N ASN A 254 -1.42 -16.80 -41.70
CA ASN A 254 -1.89 -15.47 -42.13
C ASN A 254 -2.27 -15.39 -43.62
N ALA A 255 -2.17 -16.49 -44.36
CA ALA A 255 -2.54 -16.55 -45.78
C ALA A 255 -3.44 -17.74 -46.08
N PHE A 256 -4.25 -17.60 -47.13
CA PHE A 256 -5.26 -18.56 -47.54
C PHE A 256 -5.19 -18.81 -49.03
N ARG A 257 -5.30 -20.09 -49.42
CA ARG A 257 -5.36 -20.53 -50.81
C ARG A 257 -6.63 -21.31 -51.05
N THR A 258 -7.28 -21.01 -52.16
CA THR A 258 -8.47 -21.74 -52.63
C THR A 258 -8.28 -22.18 -54.07
N ASN A 259 -8.78 -23.37 -54.39
CA ASN A 259 -8.97 -23.80 -55.77
C ASN A 259 -10.47 -23.74 -56.06
N SER A 260 -10.87 -23.33 -57.26
CA SER A 260 -12.28 -23.29 -57.64
C SER A 260 -12.48 -23.80 -59.06
N ARG A 261 -13.74 -24.08 -59.40
CA ARG A 261 -14.15 -24.50 -60.74
C ARG A 261 -15.47 -23.90 -61.16
N ALA A 262 -15.66 -23.78 -62.47
CA ALA A 262 -16.96 -23.60 -63.11
C ALA A 262 -17.05 -24.48 -64.35
N LEU A 263 -18.27 -24.85 -64.72
CA LEU A 263 -18.58 -25.63 -65.90
C LEU A 263 -18.98 -24.67 -67.03
N GLU A 264 -18.44 -24.83 -68.22
CA GLU A 264 -18.92 -24.12 -69.41
C GLU A 264 -20.13 -24.88 -69.98
N ALA A 265 -21.24 -24.18 -70.22
CA ALA A 265 -22.53 -24.82 -70.42
C ALA A 265 -22.69 -25.51 -71.78
N LYS A 266 -21.98 -25.07 -72.83
CA LYS A 266 -22.16 -25.61 -74.19
C LYS A 266 -21.28 -26.84 -74.45
N SER A 267 -20.04 -26.81 -74.00
CA SER A 267 -19.02 -27.86 -74.19
C SER A 267 -18.90 -28.80 -73.00
N GLY A 268 -19.38 -28.41 -71.82
CA GLY A 268 -19.17 -29.16 -70.58
C GLY A 268 -17.70 -29.13 -70.10
N ALA A 269 -16.86 -28.25 -70.66
CA ALA A 269 -15.49 -28.10 -70.23
C ALA A 269 -15.45 -27.50 -68.81
N MET A 270 -14.56 -28.03 -67.96
CA MET A 270 -14.30 -27.46 -66.65
C MET A 270 -13.18 -26.43 -66.72
N GLY A 271 -13.48 -25.21 -66.30
CA GLY A 271 -12.47 -24.24 -65.95
C GLY A 271 -12.08 -24.32 -64.50
N THR A 272 -10.78 -24.20 -64.21
CA THR A 272 -10.27 -24.16 -62.85
C THR A 272 -9.41 -22.92 -62.65
N SER A 273 -9.41 -22.39 -61.44
CA SER A 273 -8.53 -21.31 -61.05
C SER A 273 -8.06 -21.51 -59.61
N ILE A 274 -6.88 -20.97 -59.31
CA ILE A 274 -6.27 -21.01 -57.99
C ILE A 274 -5.90 -19.59 -57.61
N ALA A 275 -6.38 -19.16 -56.45
CA ALA A 275 -6.08 -17.86 -55.90
C ALA A 275 -5.52 -17.98 -54.49
N CYS A 276 -4.61 -17.07 -54.15
CA CYS A 276 -4.01 -16.97 -52.83
C CYS A 276 -4.19 -15.53 -52.33
N ALA A 277 -4.56 -15.36 -51.07
CA ALA A 277 -4.65 -14.06 -50.44
C ALA A 277 -3.98 -14.08 -49.07
N ILE A 278 -3.48 -12.91 -48.65
CA ILE A 278 -2.94 -12.67 -47.32
C ILE A 278 -3.85 -11.71 -46.57
N ILE A 279 -3.91 -11.86 -45.25
CA ILE A 279 -4.62 -10.91 -44.39
C ILE A 279 -3.93 -9.54 -44.37
N GLY A 280 -4.72 -8.52 -44.05
CA GLY A 280 -4.26 -7.17 -43.81
C GLY A 280 -5.24 -6.46 -42.88
N VAL A 281 -4.75 -5.54 -42.04
CA VAL A 281 -5.59 -4.73 -41.15
C VAL A 281 -5.34 -3.25 -41.35
N ILE A 282 -6.41 -2.45 -41.48
CA ILE A 282 -6.32 -0.99 -41.58
C ILE A 282 -6.56 -0.38 -40.21
N ASP A 283 -5.73 0.62 -39.85
CA ASP A 283 -5.86 1.44 -38.63
C ASP A 283 -6.00 0.60 -37.35
N LYS A 284 -5.37 -0.57 -37.33
CA LYS A 284 -5.27 -1.45 -36.16
C LYS A 284 -3.81 -1.62 -35.82
N GLU A 285 -3.34 -0.75 -34.95
CA GLU A 285 -1.98 -0.69 -34.43
C GLU A 285 -2.04 -0.57 -32.92
N PHE A 286 -1.16 -1.27 -32.22
CA PHE A 286 -1.15 -1.27 -30.76
C PHE A 286 0.28 -1.13 -30.24
N PRO A 287 0.51 -0.37 -29.15
CA PRO A 287 1.78 -0.40 -28.46
C PRO A 287 1.97 -1.77 -27.78
N ALA A 288 3.22 -2.23 -27.70
CA ALA A 288 3.60 -3.30 -26.79
C ALA A 288 3.44 -2.80 -25.34
N ALA A 289 2.55 -3.42 -24.56
CA ALA A 289 2.19 -2.95 -23.23
C ALA A 289 1.68 -4.08 -22.32
N ILE A 290 1.61 -3.80 -21.01
CA ILE A 290 0.94 -4.58 -19.96
C ILE A 290 -0.20 -3.71 -19.40
N PRO A 291 -1.37 -3.58 -20.06
CA PRO A 291 -2.34 -2.52 -19.77
C PRO A 291 -2.92 -2.54 -18.35
N ARG A 292 -2.98 -3.71 -17.72
CA ARG A 292 -3.43 -3.87 -16.33
C ARG A 292 -2.29 -3.84 -15.31
N GLY A 293 -1.08 -3.45 -15.75
CA GLY A 293 0.09 -3.39 -14.89
C GLY A 293 -0.14 -2.48 -13.70
N PHE A 294 0.21 -2.95 -12.50
CA PHE A 294 0.11 -2.17 -11.28
C PHE A 294 1.32 -2.39 -10.35
N VAL A 295 1.57 -1.40 -9.50
CA VAL A 295 2.51 -1.48 -8.38
C VAL A 295 1.72 -1.50 -7.08
N ARG A 296 2.10 -2.37 -6.15
CA ARG A 296 1.58 -2.31 -4.78
C ARG A 296 2.45 -1.43 -3.92
N VAL A 297 1.83 -0.62 -3.08
CA VAL A 297 2.50 0.17 -2.06
C VAL A 297 2.04 -0.33 -0.71
N LEU A 298 2.98 -0.87 0.08
CA LEU A 298 2.73 -1.59 1.32
C LEU A 298 3.38 -0.85 2.48
N ASN A 299 2.66 -0.71 3.59
CA ASN A 299 3.16 -0.10 4.82
C ASN A 299 3.15 -1.11 5.96
N GLY A 300 4.28 -1.76 6.18
CA GLY A 300 4.45 -2.84 7.16
C GLY A 300 4.13 -4.24 6.61
N PRO A 301 4.57 -5.32 7.28
CA PRO A 301 4.27 -6.70 6.89
C PRO A 301 2.77 -7.06 7.03
N ASP A 302 2.07 -6.37 7.92
CA ASP A 302 0.63 -6.46 8.16
C ASP A 302 -0.21 -5.91 6.99
N ALA A 303 0.40 -5.19 6.04
CA ALA A 303 -0.25 -4.85 4.77
C ALA A 303 -0.52 -6.09 3.88
N GLU A 304 0.16 -7.21 4.14
CA GLU A 304 0.02 -8.47 3.39
C GLU A 304 -0.95 -9.45 4.05
N VAL A 305 -1.22 -9.29 5.35
CA VAL A 305 -1.99 -10.24 6.16
C VAL A 305 -3.15 -9.47 6.79
N THR A 306 -4.40 -9.86 6.49
CA THR A 306 -5.57 -9.38 7.25
C THR A 306 -5.30 -9.58 8.73
N ASN A 307 -4.95 -8.51 9.47
CA ASN A 307 -4.41 -8.48 10.83
C ASN A 307 -4.49 -9.84 11.56
N GLY A 308 -3.44 -10.65 11.43
CA GLY A 308 -3.28 -11.83 12.26
C GLY A 308 -3.18 -11.37 13.71
N ALA A 309 -3.96 -11.99 14.60
CA ALA A 309 -3.91 -11.69 16.02
C ALA A 309 -2.46 -11.76 16.51
N LEU A 310 -2.04 -10.69 17.21
CA LEU A 310 -0.77 -10.65 17.91
C LEU A 310 -0.62 -11.92 18.77
N PRO A 311 0.60 -12.47 18.93
CA PRO A 311 0.82 -13.64 19.78
C PRO A 311 0.21 -13.43 21.18
N PRO A 312 -0.26 -14.50 21.85
CA PRO A 312 -0.96 -14.38 23.12
C PRO A 312 -0.09 -13.63 24.14
N ARG A 313 -0.60 -12.47 24.58
CA ARG A 313 0.08 -11.53 25.46
C ARG A 313 0.16 -12.09 26.88
N VAL A 314 1.26 -11.80 27.57
CA VAL A 314 1.44 -12.10 28.99
C VAL A 314 0.49 -11.22 29.80
N ILE A 315 -0.64 -11.79 30.22
CA ILE A 315 -1.49 -11.22 31.28
C ILE A 315 -0.88 -11.66 32.61
N ASN A 316 0.01 -10.87 33.20
CA ASN A 316 0.59 -11.19 34.52
C ASN A 316 -0.11 -10.45 35.69
N GLY A 317 -1.22 -9.76 35.43
CA GLY A 317 -1.97 -9.04 36.46
C GLY A 317 -1.24 -7.83 37.08
N SER A 318 -0.19 -7.32 36.46
CA SER A 318 0.47 -6.08 36.93
C SER A 318 -0.29 -4.84 36.46
N ASN A 319 -0.56 -3.91 37.38
CA ASN A 319 -1.13 -2.57 37.14
C ASN A 319 -0.10 -1.66 36.44
N ASP A 320 0.21 -1.96 35.19
CA ASP A 320 0.93 -1.06 34.29
C ASP A 320 -0.08 -0.40 33.34
N ILE A 321 0.11 0.91 33.11
CA ILE A 321 -0.78 1.77 32.32
C ILE A 321 -1.06 1.26 30.91
N PHE A 322 -0.12 0.55 30.28
CA PHE A 322 -0.28 0.00 28.94
C PHE A 322 -1.09 -1.30 28.92
N ASN A 323 -1.29 -1.95 30.07
CA ASN A 323 -2.16 -3.11 30.21
C ASN A 323 -3.65 -2.71 30.05
N ASN A 324 -4.01 -1.47 30.39
CA ASN A 324 -5.36 -0.94 30.24
C ASN A 324 -5.56 -0.11 28.95
N GLU A 325 -4.50 0.42 28.34
CA GLU A 325 -4.62 1.28 27.15
C GLU A 325 -4.48 0.55 25.80
N LEU A 326 -3.97 -0.69 25.79
CA LEU A 326 -3.80 -1.50 24.57
C LEU A 326 -4.88 -2.55 24.35
N LEU A 327 -5.93 -2.59 25.18
CA LEU A 327 -7.06 -3.50 25.06
C LEU A 327 -8.33 -2.72 24.71
N ILE A 328 -8.96 -3.08 23.58
CA ILE A 328 -10.36 -2.70 23.32
C ILE A 328 -11.18 -3.34 24.45
N PRO A 329 -11.90 -2.58 25.30
CA PRO A 329 -12.80 -3.21 26.23
C PRO A 329 -13.96 -3.82 25.43
N PRO A 330 -14.24 -5.13 25.54
CA PRO A 330 -15.55 -5.62 25.16
C PRO A 330 -16.52 -5.05 26.21
N SER A 331 -17.30 -4.07 25.78
CA SER A 331 -18.53 -3.57 26.41
C SER A 331 -18.84 -4.08 27.83
N ASN A 332 -18.77 -3.15 28.80
CA ASN A 332 -19.31 -3.21 30.17
C ASN A 332 -18.54 -4.05 31.20
N GLY A 333 -17.88 -3.37 32.15
CA GLY A 333 -17.46 -4.00 33.40
C GLY A 333 -16.46 -3.15 34.20
N ILE A 334 -16.94 -2.49 35.26
CA ILE A 334 -16.12 -2.07 36.39
C ILE A 334 -15.69 -3.34 37.13
N PHE A 335 -14.38 -3.59 37.31
CA PHE A 335 -13.87 -4.52 38.32
C PHE A 335 -12.60 -3.90 38.92
N ALA A 336 -12.60 -3.48 40.19
CA ALA A 336 -12.53 -4.28 41.42
C ALA A 336 -11.14 -4.91 41.63
N ALA A 337 -10.29 -4.21 42.38
CA ALA A 337 -9.06 -4.77 42.95
C ALA A 337 -9.44 -5.70 44.10
N ASN A 338 -9.08 -6.99 43.98
CA ASN A 338 -9.29 -7.96 45.04
C ASN A 338 -8.08 -8.01 45.98
N ALA A 339 -8.39 -8.20 47.26
CA ALA A 339 -7.47 -8.22 48.38
C ALA A 339 -6.43 -9.35 48.25
N GLY A 340 -5.19 -9.03 48.68
CA GLY A 340 -4.15 -10.02 48.88
C GLY A 340 -4.59 -11.09 49.89
N ALA A 341 -4.37 -12.34 49.51
CA ALA A 341 -4.75 -13.53 50.24
C ALA A 341 -3.72 -13.88 51.33
N ASP A 342 -3.97 -13.48 52.57
CA ASP A 342 -3.64 -14.24 53.78
C ASP A 342 -4.18 -13.56 55.04
N GLY A 343 -5.48 -13.74 55.29
CA GLY A 343 -6.15 -13.31 56.51
C GLY A 343 -5.68 -14.02 57.79
N SER A 344 -4.43 -13.83 58.20
CA SER A 344 -3.92 -14.35 59.47
C SER A 344 -2.76 -13.51 60.02
N GLY A 345 -3.06 -12.52 60.86
CA GLY A 345 -2.07 -11.77 61.63
C GLY A 345 -2.71 -11.12 62.84
N ALA A 346 -2.62 -11.79 63.99
CA ALA A 346 -3.19 -11.40 65.26
C ALA A 346 -2.54 -10.12 65.82
N ASN A 347 -3.26 -8.98 65.77
CA ASN A 347 -3.14 -7.84 66.69
C ASN A 347 -4.32 -6.90 66.44
N GLY A 348 -5.39 -7.03 67.23
CA GLY A 348 -6.59 -6.19 67.15
C GLY A 348 -6.35 -4.76 67.60
N GLY A 349 -5.78 -3.93 66.71
CA GLY A 349 -5.72 -2.48 66.85
C GLY A 349 -6.33 -1.82 65.61
N ALA A 350 -7.30 -0.94 65.83
CA ALA A 350 -7.96 -0.16 64.78
C ALA A 350 -6.91 0.57 63.92
N ALA A 351 -6.85 0.23 62.64
CA ALA A 351 -6.02 0.92 61.66
C ALA A 351 -6.76 2.19 61.22
N LEU A 352 -6.09 3.34 61.31
CA LEU A 352 -6.58 4.63 60.79
C LEU A 352 -6.68 4.66 59.25
N PHE A 353 -6.45 3.53 58.59
CA PHE A 353 -6.63 3.33 57.15
C PHE A 353 -7.53 2.11 56.96
N SER A 354 -8.78 2.26 57.36
CA SER A 354 -9.85 1.32 57.05
C SER A 354 -10.57 1.81 55.80
N THR A 355 -10.84 0.89 54.85
CA THR A 355 -11.69 1.16 53.68
C THR A 355 -13.18 1.10 54.04
N ASP A 356 -13.52 0.90 55.32
CA ASP A 356 -14.89 0.90 55.81
C ASP A 356 -15.40 2.35 55.94
N THR A 357 -16.38 2.68 55.11
CA THR A 357 -17.01 4.01 55.04
C THR A 357 -17.76 4.38 56.33
N ALA A 358 -18.12 3.40 57.17
CA ALA A 358 -18.76 3.66 58.46
C ALA A 358 -17.78 4.24 59.50
N GLU A 359 -16.51 3.83 59.49
CA GLU A 359 -15.49 4.30 60.44
C GLU A 359 -14.97 5.71 60.09
N LEU A 360 -14.90 6.04 58.79
CA LEU A 360 -14.52 7.36 58.29
C LEU A 360 -15.52 8.45 58.72
N SER A 361 -16.82 8.12 58.67
CA SER A 361 -17.90 9.03 59.06
C SER A 361 -17.86 9.37 60.56
N ALA A 362 -17.46 8.41 61.41
CA ALA A 362 -17.29 8.63 62.84
C ALA A 362 -16.08 9.53 63.17
N ALA A 363 -14.98 9.40 62.43
CA ALA A 363 -13.80 10.26 62.59
C ALA A 363 -14.07 11.71 62.16
N TYR A 364 -14.81 11.92 61.06
CA TYR A 364 -15.24 13.24 60.62
C TYR A 364 -16.16 13.93 61.63
N ALA A 365 -17.11 13.19 62.22
CA ALA A 365 -17.98 13.72 63.26
C ALA A 365 -17.21 14.14 64.53
N ALA A 366 -16.17 13.38 64.90
CA ALA A 366 -15.30 13.71 66.03
C ALA A 366 -14.44 14.97 65.78
N TRP A 367 -13.95 15.16 64.55
CA TRP A 367 -13.20 16.35 64.16
C TRP A 367 -14.10 17.60 64.10
N ALA A 368 -15.30 17.48 63.54
CA ALA A 368 -16.27 18.57 63.50
C ALA A 368 -16.70 19.02 64.91
N ALA A 369 -16.78 18.09 65.88
CA ALA A 369 -17.06 18.40 67.28
C ALA A 369 -15.88 19.06 68.03
N TYR A 370 -14.64 18.93 67.52
CA TYR A 370 -13.42 19.50 68.10
C TYR A 370 -13.18 20.95 67.67
N VAL A 371 -13.59 21.35 66.46
CA VAL A 371 -13.40 22.72 65.95
C VAL A 371 -13.99 23.81 66.88
N PRO A 372 -15.18 23.64 67.50
CA PRO A 372 -15.74 24.63 68.41
C PRO A 372 -15.00 24.79 69.74
N THR A 373 -14.17 23.83 70.15
CA THR A 373 -13.48 23.84 71.46
C THR A 373 -12.08 24.42 71.40
N MET A 374 -11.58 24.80 70.22
CA MET A 374 -10.27 25.39 70.07
C MET A 374 -10.20 26.76 70.78
N GLY A 375 -9.28 26.88 71.76
CA GLY A 375 -8.89 28.12 72.45
C GLY A 375 -9.56 28.46 73.79
N SER A 376 -10.25 27.51 74.42
CA SER A 376 -10.89 27.70 75.73
C SER A 376 -9.95 27.54 76.96
N HIS A 377 -8.68 27.14 76.80
CA HIS A 377 -7.76 26.80 77.92
C HIS A 377 -6.34 27.37 77.74
N PRO A 378 -6.05 28.59 78.25
CA PRO A 378 -4.73 29.24 78.12
C PRO A 378 -3.64 28.61 79.03
N LYS A 379 -2.36 28.98 78.81
CA LYS A 379 -1.23 28.50 79.64
C LYS A 379 -1.51 28.75 81.13
N GLY A 380 -1.30 27.73 81.95
CA GLY A 380 -1.49 27.82 83.41
C GLY A 380 -2.92 27.54 83.89
N SER A 381 -3.92 27.36 83.00
CA SER A 381 -5.25 26.91 83.43
C SER A 381 -5.21 25.43 83.87
N PRO A 382 -5.97 25.02 84.91
CA PRO A 382 -6.08 23.61 85.28
C PRO A 382 -6.63 22.80 84.12
N ILE A 383 -5.99 21.66 83.82
CA ILE A 383 -6.52 20.68 82.88
C ILE A 383 -7.74 20.04 83.56
N LEU A 384 -8.90 20.10 82.92
CA LEU A 384 -10.14 19.55 83.47
C LEU A 384 -10.45 18.18 82.84
N ASP A 385 -11.05 17.29 83.62
CA ASP A 385 -11.59 16.02 83.11
C ASP A 385 -12.94 16.23 82.40
N SER A 386 -13.52 15.15 81.86
CA SER A 386 -14.82 15.18 81.18
C SER A 386 -15.98 15.62 82.08
N GLY A 387 -15.79 15.67 83.41
CA GLY A 387 -16.76 16.19 84.38
C GLY A 387 -16.51 17.66 84.76
N GLY A 388 -15.49 18.31 84.18
CA GLY A 388 -15.11 19.69 84.51
C GLY A 388 -14.29 19.82 85.80
N SER A 389 -13.81 18.72 86.38
CA SER A 389 -12.98 18.73 87.59
C SER A 389 -11.48 18.74 87.26
N PRO A 390 -10.61 19.40 88.03
CA PRO A 390 -9.17 19.44 87.72
C PRO A 390 -8.53 18.05 87.78
N VAL A 391 -7.82 17.69 86.72
CA VAL A 391 -6.96 16.51 86.68
C VAL A 391 -5.77 16.76 87.59
N LEU A 392 -5.65 16.00 88.67
CA LEU A 392 -4.55 16.15 89.63
C LEU A 392 -3.30 15.40 89.16
N ASP A 393 -2.12 15.90 89.53
CA ASP A 393 -0.87 15.17 89.39
C ASP A 393 -0.81 14.06 90.43
N GLY A 394 0.16 13.15 90.29
CA GLY A 394 0.37 12.05 91.24
C GLY A 394 0.74 12.50 92.67
N LEU A 395 0.76 13.82 92.94
CA LEU A 395 1.00 14.44 94.24
C LEU A 395 -0.23 15.21 94.77
N GLY A 396 -1.37 15.16 94.05
CA GLY A 396 -2.64 15.76 94.46
C GLY A 396 -2.83 17.23 94.07
N ASN A 397 -1.94 17.84 93.29
CA ASN A 397 -2.09 19.22 92.82
C ASN A 397 -2.72 19.26 91.42
N PRO A 398 -3.53 20.27 91.06
CA PRO A 398 -4.06 20.40 89.71
C PRO A 398 -2.94 20.48 88.66
N ARG A 399 -2.96 19.59 87.67
CA ARG A 399 -2.09 19.69 86.49
C ARG A 399 -2.52 20.91 85.70
N VAL A 400 -1.57 21.79 85.42
CA VAL A 400 -1.80 23.01 84.65
C VAL A 400 -1.32 22.84 83.21
N ASN A 401 -2.00 23.52 82.28
CA ASN A 401 -1.63 23.49 80.87
C ASN A 401 -0.32 24.28 80.63
N ASP A 402 0.81 23.60 80.66
CA ASP A 402 2.14 24.20 80.40
C ASP A 402 2.63 23.98 78.96
N ILE A 403 1.81 23.38 78.09
CA ILE A 403 2.19 22.96 76.73
C ILE A 403 2.17 24.13 75.74
N THR A 404 1.61 25.27 76.14
CA THR A 404 1.49 26.48 75.31
C THR A 404 2.47 27.53 75.82
N ASP A 405 3.09 28.37 74.97
CA ASP A 405 4.17 29.27 75.38
C ASP A 405 3.76 30.72 75.71
N GLU A 406 2.48 31.06 75.65
CA GLU A 406 2.03 32.45 75.89
C GLU A 406 0.85 32.56 76.87
N ALA A 407 0.82 33.65 77.64
CA ALA A 407 -0.14 33.90 78.73
C ALA A 407 -1.50 34.47 78.27
N SER A 408 -1.74 34.57 76.96
CA SER A 408 -3.01 35.04 76.39
C SER A 408 -3.61 33.94 75.49
N PRO A 409 -4.95 33.92 75.28
CA PRO A 409 -5.60 32.89 74.47
C PRO A 409 -5.09 32.96 73.03
N ASN A 410 -4.08 32.15 72.70
CA ASN A 410 -3.51 32.08 71.36
C ASN A 410 -3.68 30.66 70.81
N TYR A 411 -4.23 30.59 69.61
CA TYR A 411 -5.02 29.48 69.09
C TYR A 411 -4.18 28.57 68.18
N GLY A 412 -3.21 27.87 68.75
CA GLY A 412 -2.32 26.95 68.00
C GLY A 412 -2.08 25.58 68.64
N SER A 413 -2.58 25.35 69.85
CA SER A 413 -2.28 24.15 70.62
C SER A 413 -3.58 23.66 71.26
N GLY A 414 -4.15 22.62 70.66
CA GLY A 414 -5.45 22.05 71.00
C GLY A 414 -5.69 21.70 72.46
N ASP A 415 -6.94 21.33 72.76
CA ASP A 415 -7.39 20.85 74.07
C ASP A 415 -6.48 19.70 74.60
N PRO A 416 -5.70 19.93 75.68
CA PRO A 416 -4.78 18.93 76.23
C PRO A 416 -5.47 17.64 76.67
N TYR A 417 -6.73 17.71 77.09
CA TYR A 417 -7.49 16.55 77.57
C TYR A 417 -7.72 15.52 76.45
N ILE A 418 -8.01 15.98 75.23
CA ILE A 418 -8.22 15.12 74.06
C ILE A 418 -6.89 14.49 73.60
N TRP A 419 -5.78 15.23 73.65
CA TRP A 419 -4.45 14.73 73.28
C TRP A 419 -3.98 13.57 74.17
N GLU A 420 -4.24 13.63 75.48
CA GLU A 420 -3.89 12.57 76.42
C GLU A 420 -4.91 11.41 76.43
N THR A 421 -6.22 11.68 76.47
CA THR A 421 -7.24 10.62 76.62
C THR A 421 -7.47 9.81 75.34
N LYS A 422 -7.23 10.38 74.16
CA LYS A 422 -7.30 9.67 72.87
C LYS A 422 -5.94 9.12 72.41
N LYS A 423 -4.90 9.21 73.25
CA LYS A 423 -3.53 8.70 72.99
C LYS A 423 -2.85 9.24 71.72
N LEU A 424 -3.26 10.43 71.25
CA LEU A 424 -2.62 11.10 70.10
C LEU A 424 -1.18 11.55 70.38
N SER A 425 -0.79 11.62 71.65
CA SER A 425 0.59 11.87 72.11
C SER A 425 1.61 10.78 71.72
N SER A 426 1.17 9.58 71.34
CA SER A 426 2.05 8.48 70.91
C SER A 426 2.81 8.73 69.61
N TYR A 427 2.46 9.78 68.86
CA TYR A 427 3.18 10.22 67.65
C TYR A 427 4.38 11.15 67.93
N LEU A 428 4.61 11.54 69.19
CA LEU A 428 5.78 12.29 69.62
C LEU A 428 6.48 11.48 70.72
N ASN A 429 7.52 10.75 70.36
CA ASN A 429 8.15 9.74 71.22
C ASN A 429 8.56 10.29 72.62
N PRO A 430 8.43 9.52 73.71
CA PRO A 430 8.78 9.97 75.06
C PRO A 430 10.31 10.02 75.24
N GLY A 431 10.86 11.20 75.54
CA GLY A 431 12.26 11.33 75.98
C GLY A 431 12.99 12.63 75.66
N SER A 432 12.54 13.46 74.71
CA SER A 432 13.21 14.74 74.43
C SER A 432 12.60 15.87 75.26
N ARG A 433 13.23 16.25 76.37
CA ARG A 433 12.83 17.37 77.25
C ARG A 433 13.02 18.78 76.65
N ARG A 434 13.23 18.94 75.34
CA ARG A 434 13.11 20.23 74.64
C ARG A 434 12.61 19.97 73.23
N GLY A 435 11.55 20.66 72.82
CA GLY A 435 10.93 20.53 71.51
C GLY A 435 11.94 20.75 70.38
N SER A 436 11.96 19.84 69.41
CA SER A 436 12.70 20.04 68.16
C SER A 436 12.00 21.12 67.33
N ALA A 437 12.71 22.18 66.97
CA ALA A 437 12.23 23.34 66.22
C ALA A 437 11.79 23.07 64.76
N THR A 438 11.56 21.81 64.39
CA THR A 438 11.35 21.37 62.99
C THR A 438 9.90 21.04 62.63
N HIS A 439 8.96 21.07 63.56
CA HIS A 439 7.53 20.90 63.27
C HIS A 439 6.80 22.18 63.62
N ASN A 440 6.89 23.17 62.73
CA ASN A 440 6.36 24.51 62.94
C ASN A 440 5.50 24.92 61.72
N ILE A 441 4.21 25.18 61.94
CA ILE A 441 3.20 25.43 60.89
C ILE A 441 3.29 26.91 60.45
N ARG A 442 3.76 27.18 59.22
CA ARG A 442 3.97 28.55 58.67
C ARG A 442 2.95 28.89 57.58
N SER A 443 2.57 30.18 57.47
CA SER A 443 1.75 30.74 56.37
C SER A 443 2.60 31.07 55.12
N THR A 444 1.96 31.15 53.94
CA THR A 444 2.61 31.22 52.60
C THR A 444 2.24 32.46 51.77
N ASP A 445 1.57 33.47 52.32
CA ASP A 445 1.04 34.60 51.52
C ASP A 445 1.97 35.81 51.35
N GLY A 446 3.30 35.59 51.39
CA GLY A 446 4.30 36.31 50.57
C GLY A 446 4.34 37.84 50.49
N THR A 447 3.55 38.63 51.23
CA THR A 447 3.54 40.09 51.11
C THR A 447 3.47 40.80 52.46
N ASN A 448 4.64 41.32 52.88
CA ASN A 448 4.98 42.19 54.03
C ASN A 448 5.43 41.56 55.37
N PRO A 449 6.31 42.26 56.13
CA PRO A 449 7.22 41.64 57.09
C PRO A 449 6.63 41.59 58.50
N HIS A 450 5.71 40.67 58.75
CA HIS A 450 5.29 40.33 60.11
C HIS A 450 5.20 38.82 60.31
N GLY A 451 6.17 38.25 61.04
CA GLY A 451 5.97 37.11 61.94
C GLY A 451 5.85 35.68 61.35
N PRO A 452 6.50 34.66 61.94
CA PRO A 452 6.61 33.29 61.38
C PRO A 452 5.44 32.32 61.68
N TYR A 453 4.18 32.75 61.82
CA TYR A 453 3.06 31.84 62.15
C TYR A 453 1.79 32.10 61.33
N ALA A 454 1.00 31.04 61.04
CA ALA A 454 -0.30 31.17 60.40
C ALA A 454 -1.32 31.83 61.34
N SER A 455 -2.10 32.76 60.82
CA SER A 455 -3.13 33.46 61.59
C SER A 455 -4.37 32.58 61.82
N PHE A 456 -5.18 32.89 62.83
CA PHE A 456 -6.48 32.22 63.05
C PHE A 456 -7.39 32.31 61.81
N ALA A 457 -7.29 33.41 61.05
CA ALA A 457 -8.02 33.57 59.79
C ALA A 457 -7.56 32.56 58.73
N ASP A 458 -6.28 32.21 58.68
CA ASP A 458 -5.73 31.22 57.74
C ASP A 458 -6.21 29.80 58.05
N LEU A 459 -6.28 29.44 59.33
CA LEU A 459 -6.77 28.12 59.76
C LEU A 459 -8.30 27.99 59.57
N VAL A 460 -9.05 29.07 59.82
CA VAL A 460 -10.49 29.13 59.53
C VAL A 460 -10.77 29.15 58.03
N ALA A 461 -9.94 29.81 57.22
CA ALA A 461 -10.05 29.81 55.76
C ALA A 461 -9.70 28.44 55.16
N LEU A 462 -8.73 27.71 55.71
CA LEU A 462 -8.41 26.35 55.31
C LEU A 462 -9.56 25.36 55.62
N GLY A 463 -10.21 25.53 56.77
CA GLY A 463 -11.41 24.76 57.13
C GLY A 463 -12.67 25.14 56.36
N LYS A 464 -12.68 26.30 55.69
CA LYS A 464 -13.80 26.81 54.87
C LYS A 464 -13.55 26.75 53.37
N SER A 465 -12.33 26.48 52.91
CA SER A 465 -12.00 26.44 51.49
C SER A 465 -12.62 25.19 50.87
N ASP A 466 -13.43 25.39 49.85
CA ASP A 466 -14.08 24.38 48.99
C ASP A 466 -13.11 23.70 48.00
N GLY A 467 -11.79 23.86 48.20
CA GLY A 467 -10.75 23.12 47.49
C GLY A 467 -10.33 23.64 46.12
N ALA A 468 -10.76 24.83 45.67
CA ALA A 468 -10.65 25.17 44.25
C ALA A 468 -9.39 25.92 43.74
N GLN A 469 -8.67 26.78 44.49
CA GLN A 469 -7.55 27.54 43.88
C GLN A 469 -6.37 27.84 44.81
N LYS A 470 -5.29 27.03 44.70
CA LYS A 470 -3.90 27.43 44.93
C LYS A 470 -3.09 27.12 43.67
N GLN A 471 -2.41 28.12 43.08
CA GLN A 471 -1.57 27.91 41.89
C GLN A 471 -0.23 27.26 42.29
N CYS A 472 -0.07 25.97 42.01
CA CYS A 472 1.16 25.20 42.25
C CYS A 472 2.23 25.49 41.17
N THR A 473 3.51 25.60 41.56
CA THR A 473 4.65 25.69 40.63
C THR A 473 5.59 24.48 40.75
N HIS A 474 6.32 24.15 39.69
CA HIS A 474 7.03 22.87 39.51
C HIS A 474 8.12 22.54 40.55
N THR A 475 8.62 23.52 41.31
CA THR A 475 9.63 23.32 42.36
C THR A 475 9.04 22.86 43.70
N MET A 476 7.72 22.72 43.79
CA MET A 476 6.99 22.38 45.03
C MET A 476 6.60 20.89 45.10
N TYR A 477 7.17 20.04 44.25
CA TYR A 477 6.95 18.59 44.23
C TYR A 477 8.23 17.86 44.68
N ASP A 478 8.31 17.58 45.99
CA ASP A 478 9.33 16.71 46.60
C ASP A 478 8.63 15.50 47.24
N ASP A 479 9.21 14.33 47.08
CA ASP A 479 8.71 12.99 47.45
C ASP A 479 8.64 12.72 48.97
N SER A 480 8.61 13.78 49.79
CA SER A 480 8.36 13.75 51.23
C SER A 480 7.13 14.54 51.69
N LEU A 481 6.29 15.03 50.76
CA LEU A 481 5.10 15.81 51.13
C LEU A 481 3.91 14.90 51.53
N PRO A 482 3.16 15.25 52.59
CA PRO A 482 1.98 14.49 53.02
C PRO A 482 0.84 14.56 51.99
N GLU A 483 0.02 13.50 51.90
CA GLU A 483 -1.02 13.28 50.87
C GLU A 483 -2.15 14.33 50.83
N THR A 484 -2.15 15.27 51.77
CA THR A 484 -3.11 16.36 51.91
C THR A 484 -2.59 17.70 51.37
N ASP A 485 -1.38 17.75 50.81
CA ASP A 485 -0.89 18.96 50.14
C ASP A 485 -1.76 19.26 48.92
N PRO A 486 -2.29 20.50 48.74
CA PRO A 486 -3.14 20.86 47.61
C PRO A 486 -2.50 20.63 46.23
N CYS A 487 -1.17 20.51 46.16
CA CYS A 487 -0.47 20.11 44.94
C CYS A 487 -0.52 18.58 44.67
N VAL A 488 -0.76 17.75 45.70
CA VAL A 488 -0.99 16.29 45.61
C VAL A 488 -2.38 15.95 45.06
N GLY A 489 -3.41 16.76 45.29
CA GLY A 489 -4.69 16.61 44.56
C GLY A 489 -4.53 16.76 43.04
N ASN A 490 -3.56 17.59 42.62
CA ASN A 490 -3.15 17.71 41.22
C ASN A 490 -2.15 16.62 40.78
N ILE A 491 -1.64 15.77 41.68
CA ILE A 491 -0.94 14.53 41.28
C ILE A 491 -1.90 13.62 40.52
N SER A 492 -3.20 13.57 40.83
CA SER A 492 -4.18 12.90 39.96
C SER A 492 -4.18 13.54 38.58
N ASN A 493 -4.26 14.86 38.44
CA ASN A 493 -4.21 15.54 37.13
C ASN A 493 -2.84 15.38 36.39
N TRP A 494 -1.73 15.23 37.12
CA TRP A 494 -0.38 14.99 36.59
C TRP A 494 -0.19 13.51 36.21
N MET A 495 -0.74 12.59 37.00
CA MET A 495 -0.89 11.16 36.74
C MET A 495 -1.94 10.90 35.66
N ASP A 496 -2.93 11.78 35.48
CA ASP A 496 -3.91 11.75 34.39
C ASP A 496 -3.25 12.26 33.11
N ASN A 497 -2.30 13.19 33.19
CA ASN A 497 -1.38 13.45 32.06
C ASN A 497 -0.44 12.25 31.78
N TYR A 498 -0.18 11.43 32.79
CA TYR A 498 0.58 10.18 32.74
C TYR A 498 -0.31 8.92 32.74
N GLY A 499 -1.57 9.08 32.31
CA GLY A 499 -2.71 8.20 32.57
C GLY A 499 -3.81 8.35 31.54
N ARG A 500 -3.56 9.12 30.47
CA ARG A 500 -4.56 9.31 29.44
C ARG A 500 -4.69 8.03 28.66
N ALA A 501 -5.79 7.31 28.90
CA ALA A 501 -6.42 6.51 27.86
C ALA A 501 -6.38 7.36 26.58
N PRO A 502 -5.76 6.89 25.47
CA PRO A 502 -5.78 7.63 24.24
C PRO A 502 -7.23 8.00 24.00
N THR A 503 -7.54 9.29 24.10
CA THR A 503 -8.89 9.75 23.83
C THR A 503 -9.02 9.63 22.33
N TYR A 504 -9.46 8.46 21.86
CA TYR A 504 -9.87 8.24 20.49
C TYR A 504 -11.15 9.06 20.29
N SER A 505 -11.03 10.38 20.21
CA SER A 505 -12.07 11.12 19.52
C SER A 505 -12.03 10.68 18.06
N SER A 506 -13.15 10.78 17.36
CA SER A 506 -13.38 10.33 15.97
C SER A 506 -12.35 10.79 14.91
N ASN A 507 -11.35 11.60 15.27
CA ASN A 507 -10.31 12.14 14.40
C ASN A 507 -8.89 11.72 14.82
N THR A 508 -8.70 10.62 15.57
CA THR A 508 -7.34 10.13 15.90
C THR A 508 -6.88 9.42 14.65
N PRO A 509 -5.73 9.81 14.06
CA PRO A 509 -5.28 9.20 12.83
C PRO A 509 -5.23 7.68 13.01
N PRO A 510 -5.76 6.91 12.07
CA PRO A 510 -5.80 5.44 12.07
C PRO A 510 -4.39 4.86 11.84
N GLY A 511 -3.40 5.34 12.57
CA GLY A 511 -1.99 5.18 12.25
C GLY A 511 -1.32 4.00 12.93
N GLY A 512 -1.98 3.17 13.73
CA GLY A 512 -1.32 2.06 14.46
C GLY A 512 -0.14 2.51 15.34
N PHE A 513 0.74 1.59 15.74
CA PHE A 513 2.01 1.89 16.42
C PHE A 513 3.17 1.34 15.60
N THR A 514 4.22 2.16 15.45
CA THR A 514 5.51 1.76 14.88
C THR A 514 6.37 1.06 15.94
N ASN A 515 7.42 0.37 15.50
CA ASN A 515 8.36 -0.29 16.41
C ASN A 515 9.07 0.66 17.37
N VAL A 516 9.37 1.89 16.95
CA VAL A 516 9.90 2.93 17.83
C VAL A 516 8.88 3.25 18.92
N GLU A 517 7.62 3.49 18.56
CA GLU A 517 6.57 3.80 19.53
C GLU A 517 6.30 2.63 20.49
N TYR A 518 6.34 1.39 20.00
CA TYR A 518 6.25 0.20 20.84
C TYR A 518 7.42 0.12 21.83
N MET A 519 8.65 0.36 21.36
CA MET A 519 9.84 0.40 22.22
C MET A 519 9.75 1.50 23.27
N LYS A 520 9.21 2.68 22.93
CA LYS A 520 8.96 3.76 23.90
C LYS A 520 7.98 3.32 24.98
N ALA A 521 6.85 2.75 24.56
CA ALA A 521 5.79 2.29 25.46
C ALA A 521 6.30 1.19 26.40
N ASP A 522 6.99 0.18 25.87
CA ASP A 522 7.59 -0.92 26.64
C ASP A 522 8.67 -0.43 27.62
N LEU A 523 9.44 0.60 27.23
CA LEU A 523 10.42 1.20 28.13
C LEU A 523 9.73 1.94 29.28
N LEU A 524 8.72 2.77 28.97
CA LEU A 524 7.99 3.53 29.98
C LEU A 524 7.23 2.62 30.95
N SER A 525 6.61 1.54 30.45
CA SER A 525 5.88 0.57 31.27
C SER A 525 6.77 -0.08 32.33
N LYS A 526 7.98 -0.49 31.93
CA LYS A 526 8.96 -1.15 32.81
C LYS A 526 9.57 -0.22 33.86
N ILE A 527 9.49 1.09 33.63
CA ILE A 527 10.00 2.15 34.52
C ILE A 527 8.93 2.62 35.49
N ALA A 528 7.68 2.69 35.02
CA ALA A 528 6.52 3.03 35.83
C ALA A 528 6.42 2.06 37.04
N GLY A 529 6.41 2.63 38.25
CA GLY A 529 6.29 1.88 39.51
C GLY A 529 7.60 1.57 40.25
N ARG A 530 8.78 1.82 39.67
CA ARG A 530 10.07 1.56 40.35
C ARG A 530 10.61 2.81 41.05
N ARG A 531 10.35 2.96 42.36
CA ARG A 531 10.91 4.04 43.19
C ARG A 531 12.35 3.72 43.67
N ARG A 532 13.28 4.67 43.45
CA ARG A 532 14.58 4.83 44.14
C ARG A 532 15.59 3.65 44.12
N ARG A 533 15.58 2.76 43.12
CA ARG A 533 16.60 1.70 42.98
C ARG A 533 17.18 1.63 41.56
N LYS A 534 18.45 1.23 41.46
CA LYS A 534 19.08 0.83 40.20
C LYS A 534 18.20 -0.20 39.52
N PHE A 535 17.74 0.08 38.30
CA PHE A 535 16.97 -0.87 37.52
C PHE A 535 17.46 -0.85 36.08
N CYS A 536 17.22 -1.94 35.37
CA CYS A 536 17.47 -2.07 33.94
C CYS A 536 16.21 -2.62 33.26
N ALA A 537 15.82 -2.02 32.14
CA ALA A 537 14.69 -2.42 31.32
C ALA A 537 15.20 -2.82 29.93
N ARG A 538 14.98 -4.09 29.56
CA ARG A 538 15.33 -4.64 28.26
C ARG A 538 14.14 -4.52 27.31
N VAL A 539 14.29 -3.82 26.19
CA VAL A 539 13.20 -3.47 25.25
C VAL A 539 13.65 -3.59 23.79
N GLY A 540 12.72 -3.74 22.85
CA GLY A 540 12.99 -3.70 21.40
C GLY A 540 13.67 -4.94 20.80
N PHE A 541 13.78 -6.04 21.54
CA PHE A 541 14.33 -7.30 21.02
C PHE A 541 13.28 -8.09 20.25
N ASP A 542 13.68 -8.71 19.15
CA ASP A 542 12.89 -9.65 18.34
C ASP A 542 11.54 -9.10 17.83
N LEU A 543 11.43 -7.78 17.67
CA LEU A 543 10.25 -7.17 17.07
C LEU A 543 10.26 -7.40 15.54
N PRO A 544 9.18 -7.97 14.97
CA PRO A 544 9.04 -7.98 13.52
C PRO A 544 9.01 -6.54 12.99
N PRO A 545 9.40 -6.29 11.73
CA PRO A 545 9.26 -4.96 11.15
C PRO A 545 7.82 -4.44 11.28
N SER A 546 7.63 -3.18 11.67
CA SER A 546 6.34 -2.49 11.55
C SER A 546 6.31 -1.72 10.23
N GLY A 547 5.21 -1.06 9.87
CA GLY A 547 5.27 -0.03 8.83
C GLY A 547 5.82 1.30 9.36
N LEU A 548 5.77 2.34 8.52
CA LEU A 548 6.20 3.71 8.76
C LEU A 548 5.06 4.67 9.11
N LYS A 549 5.45 5.82 9.66
CA LYS A 549 4.66 7.04 9.80
C LYS A 549 5.48 8.25 9.35
N ALA A 550 4.82 9.36 9.01
CA ALA A 550 5.52 10.60 8.69
C ALA A 550 6.10 11.26 9.94
N TRP A 551 7.37 11.63 9.85
CA TRP A 551 8.03 12.48 10.83
C TRP A 551 7.61 13.94 10.68
N PRO A 552 7.55 14.72 11.77
CA PRO A 552 7.32 16.15 11.68
C PRO A 552 8.46 16.85 10.93
N VAL A 553 8.13 17.96 10.27
CA VAL A 553 9.07 18.81 9.55
C VAL A 553 9.13 20.21 10.17
N THR A 554 10.30 20.84 10.15
CA THR A 554 10.43 22.27 10.49
C THR A 554 9.71 23.14 9.46
N ARG A 555 9.55 24.44 9.76
CA ARG A 555 9.11 25.44 8.75
C ARG A 555 10.02 25.50 7.52
N THR A 556 11.27 25.07 7.64
CA THR A 556 12.26 25.00 6.55
C THR A 556 12.26 23.65 5.82
N GLY A 557 11.31 22.75 6.14
CA GLY A 557 11.18 21.43 5.50
C GLY A 557 12.15 20.37 6.01
N ARG A 558 12.92 20.64 7.08
CA ARG A 558 13.84 19.67 7.66
C ARG A 558 13.07 18.63 8.46
N VAL A 559 13.31 17.35 8.19
CA VAL A 559 12.70 16.24 8.91
C VAL A 559 13.30 16.12 10.31
N LEU A 560 12.43 16.06 11.32
CA LEU A 560 12.79 16.02 12.73
C LEU A 560 12.70 14.59 13.28
N LYS A 561 13.64 13.73 12.87
CA LYS A 561 13.81 12.38 13.41
C LYS A 561 14.51 12.39 14.79
N PRO A 562 14.37 11.33 15.61
CA PRO A 562 15.09 11.21 16.89
C PRO A 562 16.59 11.51 16.74
N GLY A 563 17.16 12.23 17.70
CA GLY A 563 18.53 12.77 17.60
C GLY A 563 18.61 14.22 17.11
N THR A 564 17.49 14.84 16.71
CA THR A 564 17.44 16.26 16.31
C THR A 564 16.67 17.08 17.35
N PRO A 565 17.20 18.22 17.85
CA PRO A 565 16.43 19.12 18.69
C PRO A 565 15.09 19.50 18.03
N GLY A 566 13.98 19.28 18.73
CA GLY A 566 12.63 19.48 18.19
C GLY A 566 11.99 18.24 17.53
N SER A 567 12.65 17.08 17.46
CA SER A 567 12.01 15.80 17.11
C SER A 567 10.96 15.35 18.13
N ALA A 568 10.92 16.05 19.25
CA ALA A 568 10.16 15.77 20.44
C ALA A 568 9.30 16.97 20.82
N ILE A 569 8.63 17.65 19.88
CA ILE A 569 7.80 18.82 20.23
C ILE A 569 6.41 18.35 20.73
N PRO A 570 6.13 18.45 22.04
CA PRO A 570 4.80 18.52 22.58
C PRO A 570 4.01 19.66 21.97
N TYR A 571 2.78 19.28 21.65
CA TYR A 571 1.66 20.14 21.37
C TYR A 571 1.63 21.42 22.25
N ARG A 572 1.46 22.58 21.62
CA ARG A 572 1.24 23.88 22.27
C ARG A 572 -0.13 24.48 21.90
N GLY A 573 -1.22 23.81 22.25
CA GLY A 573 -2.59 24.39 22.34
C GLY A 573 -3.42 24.48 21.03
N GLY A 574 -4.75 24.38 21.14
CA GLY A 574 -5.73 24.47 20.03
C GLY A 574 -6.62 23.25 19.69
N GLY A 575 -6.87 22.31 20.61
CA GLY A 575 -7.73 21.13 20.41
C GLY A 575 -7.06 19.85 19.87
N ALA A 576 -5.72 19.75 19.87
CA ALA A 576 -4.98 18.65 19.25
C ALA A 576 -4.40 17.61 20.24
N ARG A 577 -4.32 16.38 19.73
CA ARG A 577 -4.04 15.11 20.41
C ARG A 577 -2.53 14.91 20.65
N ILE A 578 -2.17 13.93 21.48
CA ILE A 578 -0.79 13.41 21.59
C ILE A 578 -0.28 13.10 20.16
N ASN A 579 0.91 13.60 19.82
CA ASN A 579 1.50 13.50 18.49
C ASN A 579 2.05 12.08 18.25
N TYR A 580 1.15 11.10 18.23
CA TYR A 580 1.41 9.84 17.53
C TYR A 580 1.48 10.20 16.04
N LEU A 581 2.62 9.91 15.42
CA LEU A 581 3.08 10.49 14.15
C LEU A 581 2.01 10.46 13.04
N GLN A 582 2.03 11.49 12.17
CA GLN A 582 1.01 11.71 11.13
C GLN A 582 1.06 10.65 10.03
N VAL A 583 -0.10 10.37 9.44
CA VAL A 583 -0.17 9.61 8.17
C VAL A 583 0.05 10.58 7.02
N ASP A 584 0.77 10.16 5.99
CA ASP A 584 1.08 10.99 4.83
C ASP A 584 1.18 10.11 3.57
N THR A 585 1.50 10.72 2.44
CA THR A 585 1.58 10.07 1.13
C THR A 585 2.84 9.20 1.00
N ALA A 586 2.82 8.25 0.06
CA ALA A 586 3.98 7.42 -0.24
C ALA A 586 5.19 8.25 -0.68
N LEU A 587 4.96 9.34 -1.43
CA LEU A 587 6.03 10.27 -1.83
C LEU A 587 6.63 11.01 -0.63
N THR A 588 5.81 11.43 0.33
CA THR A 588 6.30 12.07 1.56
C THR A 588 7.22 11.11 2.32
N TYR A 589 6.82 9.86 2.52
CA TYR A 589 7.65 8.87 3.22
C TYR A 589 8.98 8.64 2.51
N LEU A 590 8.97 8.50 1.18
CA LEU A 590 10.18 8.44 0.36
C LEU A 590 11.08 9.66 0.61
N ASN A 591 10.55 10.87 0.50
CA ASN A 591 11.34 12.10 0.66
C ASN A 591 11.93 12.25 2.06
N GLN A 592 11.21 11.80 3.09
CA GLN A 592 11.68 11.86 4.47
C GLN A 592 12.83 10.88 4.77
N LEU A 593 12.99 9.82 3.97
CA LEU A 593 14.13 8.92 4.08
C LEU A 593 15.43 9.58 3.59
N ASN A 594 15.38 10.41 2.54
CA ASN A 594 16.53 11.17 2.05
C ASN A 594 16.99 12.27 3.03
N ALA A 595 16.10 12.80 3.87
CA ALA A 595 16.34 14.01 4.66
C ALA A 595 16.85 13.76 6.11
N GLY A 596 17.17 12.51 6.46
CA GLY A 596 17.62 12.13 7.81
C GLY A 596 19.13 12.32 8.05
N LEU A 597 19.52 12.53 9.32
CA LEU A 597 20.93 12.66 9.78
C LEU A 597 21.71 11.31 9.85
N GLY A 598 21.41 10.33 8.99
CA GLY A 598 21.91 8.95 9.08
C GLY A 598 23.03 8.60 8.07
N VAL A 599 23.78 7.53 8.39
CA VAL A 599 25.12 7.12 7.89
C VAL A 599 25.29 6.86 6.37
N ASN A 600 24.28 7.06 5.51
CA ASN A 600 24.41 6.83 4.06
C ASN A 600 23.61 7.84 3.19
N PRO A 601 23.88 9.16 3.28
CA PRO A 601 23.18 10.18 2.49
C PRO A 601 23.44 10.08 0.97
N GLY A 602 24.40 9.24 0.53
CA GLY A 602 24.80 9.13 -0.88
C GLY A 602 24.18 7.98 -1.68
N VAL A 603 23.45 7.05 -1.05
CA VAL A 603 22.97 5.81 -1.73
C VAL A 603 21.46 5.80 -1.94
N CYS A 604 20.71 6.45 -1.05
CA CYS A 604 19.27 6.59 -1.17
C CYS A 604 18.96 7.85 -1.96
N THR A 605 18.53 7.69 -3.22
CA THR A 605 17.86 8.77 -3.94
C THR A 605 16.43 8.32 -4.18
N THR A 606 15.47 9.02 -3.58
CA THR A 606 14.04 8.90 -3.96
C THR A 606 13.83 8.87 -5.47
N SER A 607 14.61 9.69 -6.18
CA SER A 607 14.66 9.71 -7.65
C SER A 607 14.97 8.34 -8.27
N GLY A 608 15.82 7.52 -7.65
CA GLY A 608 16.14 6.16 -8.08
C GLY A 608 14.96 5.20 -7.98
N ILE A 609 14.30 5.11 -6.82
CA ILE A 609 13.12 4.24 -6.62
C ILE A 609 11.97 4.69 -7.53
N VAL A 610 11.66 5.99 -7.56
CA VAL A 610 10.61 6.55 -8.42
C VAL A 610 10.96 6.34 -9.90
N GLY A 611 12.24 6.44 -10.27
CA GLY A 611 12.70 6.16 -11.62
C GLY A 611 12.47 4.71 -12.05
N GLU A 612 12.74 3.73 -11.17
CA GLU A 612 12.46 2.31 -11.46
C GLU A 612 10.96 2.02 -11.54
N ILE A 613 10.14 2.61 -10.65
CA ILE A 613 8.68 2.55 -10.75
C ILE A 613 8.22 3.15 -12.08
N THR A 614 8.77 4.30 -12.48
CA THR A 614 8.44 4.98 -13.74
C THR A 614 8.75 4.10 -14.94
N LYS A 615 9.93 3.45 -14.98
CA LYS A 615 10.26 2.47 -16.02
C LYS A 615 9.22 1.37 -16.10
N ARG A 616 8.79 0.81 -14.96
CA ARG A 616 7.71 -0.20 -14.96
C ARG A 616 6.38 0.34 -15.47
N MET A 617 5.99 1.54 -15.05
CA MET A 617 4.75 2.17 -15.51
C MET A 617 4.78 2.50 -17.02
N GLN A 618 5.96 2.75 -17.60
CA GLN A 618 6.15 2.91 -19.04
C GLN A 618 5.96 1.62 -19.84
N GLN A 619 5.97 0.46 -19.18
CA GLN A 619 5.58 -0.82 -19.77
C GLN A 619 4.04 -0.98 -19.82
N VAL A 620 3.28 -0.19 -19.07
CA VAL A 620 1.82 -0.10 -19.14
C VAL A 620 1.41 0.90 -20.23
N ASP A 621 2.00 2.09 -20.18
CA ASP A 621 1.78 3.14 -21.14
C ASP A 621 3.08 3.95 -21.36
N PRO A 622 3.62 4.00 -22.59
CA PRO A 622 4.88 4.67 -22.88
C PRO A 622 4.86 6.18 -22.70
N LEU A 623 3.68 6.80 -22.54
CA LEU A 623 3.53 8.24 -22.29
C LEU A 623 3.69 8.61 -20.80
N VAL A 624 3.80 7.62 -19.90
CA VAL A 624 4.01 7.89 -18.48
C VAL A 624 5.34 8.61 -18.25
N THR A 625 5.26 9.71 -17.51
CA THR A 625 6.42 10.50 -17.09
C THR A 625 6.67 10.34 -15.60
N GLN A 626 7.91 10.57 -15.18
CA GLN A 626 8.29 10.53 -13.77
C GLN A 626 7.48 11.53 -12.93
N ALA A 627 7.27 12.75 -13.43
CA ALA A 627 6.47 13.77 -12.74
C ALA A 627 5.03 13.32 -12.48
N ALA A 628 4.43 12.55 -13.41
CA ALA A 628 3.09 12.00 -13.22
C ALA A 628 3.06 10.88 -12.17
N VAL A 629 4.12 10.06 -12.08
CA VAL A 629 4.28 9.06 -11.03
C VAL A 629 4.46 9.73 -9.66
N GLU A 630 5.28 10.77 -9.58
CA GLU A 630 5.45 11.57 -8.35
C GLU A 630 4.13 12.21 -7.92
N ALA A 631 3.39 12.82 -8.85
CA ALA A 631 2.08 13.39 -8.57
C ALA A 631 1.09 12.35 -8.01
N ALA A 632 1.07 11.14 -8.57
CA ALA A 632 0.23 10.05 -8.07
C ALA A 632 0.66 9.59 -6.68
N LEU A 633 1.95 9.34 -6.45
CA LEU A 633 2.49 8.93 -5.15
C LEU A 633 2.33 10.00 -4.07
N GLY A 634 2.19 11.27 -4.46
CA GLY A 634 1.94 12.42 -3.61
C GLY A 634 0.46 12.81 -3.49
N ASP A 635 -0.48 11.98 -3.93
CA ASP A 635 -1.91 12.28 -3.82
C ASP A 635 -2.37 12.16 -2.36
N THR A 636 -2.69 13.31 -1.75
CA THR A 636 -3.13 13.41 -0.36
C THR A 636 -4.50 12.78 -0.10
N ASN A 637 -5.27 12.45 -1.15
CA ASN A 637 -6.50 11.69 -0.98
C ASN A 637 -6.21 10.22 -0.63
N PHE A 638 -5.03 9.70 -0.98
CA PHE A 638 -4.65 8.32 -0.72
C PHE A 638 -3.45 8.23 0.24
N PRO A 639 -3.59 8.68 1.51
CA PRO A 639 -2.51 8.59 2.48
C PRO A 639 -2.21 7.13 2.84
N LEU A 640 -0.94 6.85 3.09
CA LEU A 640 -0.45 5.53 3.48
C LEU A 640 -0.49 5.40 5.01
N THR A 641 -1.32 4.49 5.52
CA THR A 641 -1.61 4.34 6.96
C THR A 641 -1.04 3.03 7.52
N LEU A 642 -1.04 2.82 8.84
CA LEU A 642 -0.74 1.49 9.42
C LEU A 642 -2.00 0.73 9.83
N ALA A 643 -3.05 1.41 10.31
CA ALA A 643 -4.32 0.71 10.47
C ALA A 643 -4.95 0.53 9.09
N GLY A 644 -5.34 -0.71 8.77
CA GLY A 644 -6.05 -1.04 7.55
C GLY A 644 -7.26 -0.12 7.30
N ALA A 645 -7.59 0.06 6.01
CA ALA A 645 -8.58 0.98 5.42
C ALA A 645 -9.49 1.69 6.44
N ALA A 646 -9.07 2.84 6.93
CA ALA A 646 -9.87 3.62 7.86
C ALA A 646 -10.90 4.45 7.09
N THR A 647 -12.06 3.85 6.80
CA THR A 647 -13.34 4.49 6.37
C THR A 647 -13.26 5.65 5.36
N GLY A 648 -12.15 5.78 4.63
CA GLY A 648 -11.75 6.89 3.77
C GLY A 648 -10.62 6.45 2.84
N ALA A 649 -10.20 7.33 1.93
CA ALA A 649 -9.38 6.99 0.77
C ALA A 649 -7.91 6.57 1.07
N GLY A 650 -7.50 6.40 2.32
CA GLY A 650 -6.17 5.88 2.71
C GLY A 650 -6.16 4.40 3.11
N GLY A 651 -4.98 3.78 3.15
CA GLY A 651 -4.83 2.39 3.57
C GLY A 651 -3.38 1.96 3.82
N ASN A 652 -3.20 0.81 4.46
CA ASN A 652 -1.89 0.16 4.63
C ASN A 652 -1.40 -0.55 3.35
N LYS A 653 -2.32 -0.80 2.41
CA LYS A 653 -2.07 -1.30 1.07
C LYS A 653 -2.74 -0.38 0.05
N LEU A 654 -1.95 0.17 -0.86
CA LEU A 654 -2.40 1.01 -1.96
C LEU A 654 -1.91 0.42 -3.29
N TYR A 655 -2.51 0.88 -4.38
CA TYR A 655 -2.18 0.48 -5.74
C TYR A 655 -1.91 1.69 -6.60
N LEU A 656 -0.79 1.64 -7.33
CA LEU A 656 -0.46 2.57 -8.40
C LEU A 656 -0.69 1.87 -9.74
N TYR A 657 -1.54 2.43 -10.59
CA TYR A 657 -1.81 1.91 -11.93
C TYR A 657 -2.04 3.06 -12.92
N VAL A 658 -2.03 2.77 -14.23
CA VAL A 658 -2.40 3.76 -15.26
C VAL A 658 -3.89 3.68 -15.50
N GLU A 659 -4.61 4.78 -15.32
CA GLU A 659 -6.04 4.84 -15.56
C GLU A 659 -6.32 4.79 -17.08
N PRO A 660 -7.04 3.77 -17.60
CA PRO A 660 -7.18 3.56 -19.04
C PRO A 660 -7.78 4.73 -19.83
N GLY A 661 -8.63 5.55 -19.19
CA GLY A 661 -9.28 6.68 -19.86
C GLY A 661 -8.42 7.96 -19.92
N THR A 662 -7.56 8.17 -18.93
CA THR A 662 -6.75 9.40 -18.83
C THR A 662 -5.29 9.17 -19.20
N HIS A 663 -4.85 7.92 -19.28
CA HIS A 663 -3.45 7.53 -19.51
C HIS A 663 -2.50 8.10 -18.46
N LYS A 664 -2.99 8.35 -17.24
CA LYS A 664 -2.23 8.92 -16.12
C LYS A 664 -2.06 7.90 -15.00
N PRO A 665 -0.87 7.85 -14.36
CA PRO A 665 -0.70 7.14 -13.09
C PRO A 665 -1.65 7.67 -12.03
N ARG A 666 -2.24 6.76 -11.25
CA ARG A 666 -3.19 7.08 -10.17
C ARG A 666 -2.98 6.14 -9.00
N MET A 667 -3.07 6.68 -7.78
CA MET A 667 -3.13 5.91 -6.54
C MET A 667 -4.58 5.56 -6.18
N ASN A 668 -4.79 4.38 -5.59
CA ASN A 668 -6.09 3.97 -5.07
C ASN A 668 -5.95 2.89 -3.96
N THR A 669 -6.99 2.72 -3.15
CA THR A 669 -7.10 1.62 -2.17
C THR A 669 -7.64 0.32 -2.79
N SER A 670 -8.18 0.38 -4.01
CA SER A 670 -8.64 -0.76 -4.79
C SER A 670 -8.18 -0.70 -6.25
N LEU A 671 -7.98 -1.87 -6.84
CA LEU A 671 -7.73 -2.00 -8.27
C LEU A 671 -9.05 -2.12 -9.04
N PRO A 672 -9.13 -1.57 -10.27
CA PRO A 672 -10.26 -1.83 -11.17
C PRO A 672 -10.35 -3.29 -11.65
N TRP A 673 -9.28 -4.07 -11.45
CA TRP A 673 -9.17 -5.49 -11.79
C TRP A 673 -8.69 -6.31 -10.59
N THR A 674 -8.59 -7.64 -10.75
CA THR A 674 -8.24 -8.56 -9.66
C THR A 674 -6.77 -8.46 -9.26
N ASP A 675 -6.49 -8.28 -7.96
CA ASP A 675 -5.18 -8.59 -7.38
C ASP A 675 -5.10 -10.08 -7.10
N SER A 676 -4.24 -10.81 -7.83
CA SER A 676 -4.07 -12.26 -7.72
C SER A 676 -3.31 -12.73 -6.47
N ALA A 677 -2.96 -11.80 -5.56
CA ALA A 677 -2.23 -12.06 -4.32
C ALA A 677 -0.87 -12.75 -4.49
N ILE A 678 -0.27 -12.70 -5.69
CA ILE A 678 1.12 -13.14 -5.91
C ILE A 678 2.09 -12.15 -5.26
N THR A 679 3.21 -12.56 -4.70
CA THR A 679 4.26 -11.61 -4.27
C THR A 679 5.14 -11.18 -5.44
N ALA A 680 5.93 -10.11 -5.26
CA ALA A 680 6.93 -9.75 -6.26
C ALA A 680 7.93 -10.91 -6.46
N ASP A 681 8.14 -11.30 -7.72
CA ASP A 681 8.91 -12.49 -8.11
C ASP A 681 10.36 -12.19 -8.52
N GLY A 682 10.78 -10.93 -8.40
CA GLY A 682 12.16 -10.52 -8.57
C GLY A 682 13.05 -10.80 -7.35
N PRO A 683 14.34 -10.43 -7.42
CA PRO A 683 15.22 -10.54 -6.27
C PRO A 683 14.78 -9.56 -5.19
N ALA A 684 14.86 -9.98 -3.93
CA ALA A 684 14.62 -9.10 -2.81
C ALA A 684 15.60 -7.90 -2.86
N PRO A 685 15.14 -6.69 -2.52
CA PRO A 685 16.01 -5.53 -2.46
C PRO A 685 17.13 -5.77 -1.44
N THR A 686 18.36 -5.41 -1.82
CA THR A 686 19.53 -5.53 -0.96
C THR A 686 19.85 -4.20 -0.30
N THR A 687 20.26 -4.25 0.97
CA THR A 687 20.67 -3.06 1.73
C THR A 687 21.78 -2.30 1.00
N GLY A 688 21.59 -0.99 0.82
CA GLY A 688 22.56 -0.15 0.10
C GLY A 688 22.51 -0.27 -1.43
N SER A 689 21.43 -0.85 -1.99
CA SER A 689 21.17 -0.80 -3.43
C SER A 689 20.31 0.41 -3.82
N ALA A 690 20.24 0.71 -5.13
CA ALA A 690 19.29 1.70 -5.66
C ALA A 690 17.81 1.34 -5.45
N HIS A 691 17.53 0.12 -4.99
CA HIS A 691 16.20 -0.40 -4.70
C HIS A 691 15.86 -0.38 -3.21
N GLN A 692 16.76 0.12 -2.34
CA GLN A 692 16.50 0.24 -0.91
C GLN A 692 17.02 1.55 -0.35
N CYS A 693 16.15 2.21 0.40
CA CYS A 693 16.38 3.48 1.05
C CYS A 693 16.24 3.32 2.56
N ASP A 694 17.36 3.37 3.28
CA ASP A 694 17.39 3.26 4.74
C ASP A 694 17.73 4.61 5.38
N SER A 695 16.95 4.98 6.39
CA SER A 695 17.21 6.15 7.22
C SER A 695 17.33 5.71 8.67
N LYS A 696 18.58 5.60 9.13
CA LYS A 696 18.93 5.22 10.50
C LYS A 696 19.01 6.45 11.41
N TYR A 697 18.48 6.35 12.62
CA TYR A 697 18.55 7.42 13.62
C TYR A 697 18.76 6.86 15.03
N PRO A 698 19.52 7.57 15.88
CA PRO A 698 19.85 7.09 17.21
C PRO A 698 18.64 7.14 18.13
N LEU A 699 18.45 6.07 18.91
CA LEU A 699 17.47 6.00 20.00
C LEU A 699 18.16 6.14 21.37
N ASN A 700 19.49 6.17 21.43
CA ASN A 700 20.21 6.38 22.69
C ASN A 700 19.99 7.81 23.22
N GLY A 701 19.31 7.95 24.36
CA GLY A 701 18.90 9.26 24.90
C GLY A 701 17.67 9.88 24.22
N TRP A 702 17.14 9.24 23.17
CA TRP A 702 15.98 9.73 22.38
C TRP A 702 14.85 8.68 22.25
N ALA A 703 15.04 7.49 22.84
CA ALA A 703 13.99 6.47 22.97
C ALA A 703 12.81 7.03 23.76
N VAL A 704 13.07 7.86 24.78
CA VAL A 704 12.08 8.75 25.40
C VAL A 704 12.72 10.12 25.48
N ASN A 705 12.17 11.10 24.77
CA ASN A 705 12.72 12.44 24.78
C ASN A 705 12.32 13.16 26.07
N THR A 706 13.25 13.83 26.75
CA THR A 706 12.98 14.55 28.01
C THR A 706 13.47 15.98 27.94
N SER A 707 12.82 16.88 28.68
CA SER A 707 13.07 18.33 28.61
C SER A 707 14.40 18.78 29.23
N ARG A 708 15.05 17.94 30.06
CA ARG A 708 16.19 18.37 30.89
C ARG A 708 17.56 18.39 30.19
N THR A 709 17.72 17.71 29.07
CA THR A 709 19.00 17.69 28.35
C THR A 709 19.00 18.66 27.18
N ASN A 710 19.90 19.66 27.24
CA ASN A 710 20.31 20.55 26.14
C ASN A 710 19.40 21.73 25.74
N GLY A 711 18.63 22.31 26.66
CA GLY A 711 17.91 23.58 26.39
C GLY A 711 16.81 23.48 25.32
N ALA A 712 16.35 22.26 25.00
CA ALA A 712 15.21 22.02 24.13
C ALA A 712 13.91 22.20 24.92
N GLU A 713 12.97 22.98 24.37
CA GLU A 713 11.89 23.56 25.18
C GLU A 713 10.82 22.57 25.68
N VAL A 714 10.71 21.34 25.15
CA VAL A 714 9.79 20.32 25.70
C VAL A 714 10.20 18.92 25.18
N GLY A 715 10.12 17.87 26.01
CA GLY A 715 10.36 16.46 25.64
C GLY A 715 9.06 15.67 25.43
N ASP A 716 9.11 14.43 24.91
CA ASP A 716 7.95 13.55 24.70
C ASP A 716 7.08 13.57 25.96
N GLY A 717 5.80 13.98 25.87
CA GLY A 717 4.86 13.98 27.00
C GLY A 717 5.17 14.94 28.16
N GLY A 718 6.14 15.87 28.04
CA GLY A 718 6.51 16.77 29.14
C GLY A 718 7.30 16.09 30.26
N TYR A 719 8.00 14.99 29.96
CA TYR A 719 8.86 14.31 30.92
C TYR A 719 10.01 15.22 31.34
N ASN A 720 10.02 15.57 32.63
CA ASN A 720 11.02 16.46 33.23
C ASN A 720 12.31 15.73 33.64
N GLU A 721 12.34 14.40 33.65
CA GLU A 721 13.50 13.61 34.04
C GLU A 721 13.83 12.54 33.01
N VAL A 722 15.12 12.40 32.69
CA VAL A 722 15.61 11.30 31.85
C VAL A 722 15.27 9.97 32.53
N PRO A 723 14.49 9.08 31.91
CA PRO A 723 14.02 7.86 32.58
C PRO A 723 15.12 6.81 32.77
N PHE A 724 16.30 7.02 32.18
CA PHE A 724 17.48 6.16 32.30
C PHE A 724 18.77 7.00 32.31
N SER A 725 19.81 6.50 32.98
CA SER A 725 21.14 7.12 33.07
C SER A 725 22.14 6.49 32.09
N THR A 726 21.89 5.23 31.67
CA THR A 726 22.76 4.48 30.75
C THR A 726 21.92 3.60 29.82
N ALA A 727 22.47 3.30 28.64
CA ALA A 727 21.95 2.29 27.73
C ALA A 727 23.08 1.30 27.40
N SER A 728 22.79 -0.01 27.45
CA SER A 728 23.77 -1.09 27.23
C SER A 728 24.28 -1.16 25.78
N ALA A 729 23.60 -0.46 24.87
CA ALA A 729 23.94 -0.31 23.47
C ALA A 729 23.50 1.09 23.01
N ALA A 730 23.93 1.51 21.82
CA ALA A 730 23.38 2.68 21.14
C ALA A 730 22.33 2.23 20.11
N PRO A 731 21.10 1.86 20.54
CA PRO A 731 20.09 1.32 19.63
C PRO A 731 19.74 2.36 18.57
N ASN A 732 19.49 1.88 17.36
CA ASN A 732 18.97 2.69 16.27
C ASN A 732 17.55 2.27 15.89
N GLY A 733 16.75 3.24 15.46
CA GLY A 733 15.60 2.99 14.62
C GLY A 733 16.03 3.08 13.16
N THR A 734 15.49 2.23 12.31
CA THR A 734 15.72 2.27 10.87
C THR A 734 14.37 2.32 10.17
N ASP A 735 14.10 3.42 9.47
CA ASP A 735 13.03 3.46 8.49
C ASP A 735 13.57 3.01 7.14
N THR A 736 12.85 2.15 6.44
CA THR A 736 13.24 1.57 5.16
C THR A 736 12.11 1.74 4.14
N ALA A 737 12.46 2.19 2.93
CA ALA A 737 11.65 1.97 1.72
C ALA A 737 12.39 1.00 0.80
N ALA A 738 11.70 -0.06 0.37
CA ALA A 738 12.29 -1.13 -0.40
C ALA A 738 11.43 -1.39 -1.64
N TRP A 739 12.02 -1.21 -2.82
CA TRP A 739 11.41 -1.52 -4.10
C TRP A 739 11.77 -2.95 -4.52
N HIS A 740 10.75 -3.80 -4.58
CA HIS A 740 10.87 -5.19 -5.02
C HIS A 740 10.23 -5.31 -6.41
N PRO A 741 11.01 -5.34 -7.50
CA PRO A 741 10.47 -5.45 -8.84
C PRO A 741 9.82 -6.82 -9.10
N ALA A 742 8.83 -6.85 -9.98
CA ALA A 742 8.22 -8.08 -10.46
C ALA A 742 8.27 -8.16 -12.00
N SER A 743 8.06 -9.37 -12.52
CA SER A 743 8.14 -9.68 -13.95
C SER A 743 7.01 -9.06 -14.78
N GLY A 744 5.87 -8.76 -14.16
CA GLY A 744 4.63 -8.38 -14.85
C GLY A 744 3.64 -9.54 -14.99
N TYR A 745 3.98 -10.75 -14.54
CA TYR A 745 3.04 -11.86 -14.43
C TYR A 745 1.86 -11.51 -13.51
N ASN A 746 0.64 -11.91 -13.86
CA ASN A 746 -0.61 -11.45 -13.23
C ASN A 746 -0.71 -9.93 -13.12
N ASN A 747 -0.08 -9.21 -14.04
CA ASN A 747 0.02 -7.76 -14.11
C ASN A 747 0.70 -7.07 -12.90
N LEU A 748 1.39 -7.79 -12.01
CA LEU A 748 2.17 -7.17 -10.93
C LEU A 748 3.51 -6.67 -11.48
N LEU A 749 3.75 -5.36 -11.39
CA LEU A 749 5.00 -4.73 -11.84
C LEU A 749 6.06 -4.62 -10.74
N GLY A 750 5.63 -4.67 -9.48
CA GLY A 750 6.49 -4.67 -8.31
C GLY A 750 5.79 -4.16 -7.06
N GLU A 751 6.53 -4.16 -5.96
CA GLU A 751 6.05 -3.76 -4.64
C GLU A 751 6.99 -2.72 -4.03
N LEU A 752 6.44 -1.60 -3.61
CA LEU A 752 7.13 -0.63 -2.78
C LEU A 752 6.73 -0.87 -1.32
N ARG A 753 7.66 -1.36 -0.50
CA ARG A 753 7.44 -1.68 0.91
C ARG A 753 8.06 -0.62 1.81
N PHE A 754 7.29 -0.11 2.76
CA PHE A 754 7.74 0.78 3.81
C PHE A 754 7.76 0.03 5.13
N GLN A 755 8.88 0.04 5.84
CA GLN A 755 9.07 -0.73 7.07
C GLN A 755 9.94 0.00 8.08
N GLN A 756 9.64 -0.14 9.38
CA GLN A 756 10.48 0.32 10.47
C GLN A 756 10.99 -0.85 11.30
N THR A 757 12.28 -0.84 11.61
CA THR A 757 12.90 -1.75 12.57
C THR A 757 13.56 -0.96 13.70
N VAL A 758 13.74 -1.60 14.86
CA VAL A 758 14.49 -1.05 15.98
C VAL A 758 15.48 -2.08 16.49
N GLU A 759 16.65 -1.61 16.91
CA GLU A 759 17.64 -2.44 17.60
C GLU A 759 17.26 -2.55 19.09
N GLY A 760 17.22 -3.77 19.62
CA GLY A 760 16.97 -3.99 21.04
C GLY A 760 18.08 -3.42 21.93
N ALA A 761 17.69 -2.87 23.08
CA ALA A 761 18.62 -2.33 24.06
C ALA A 761 18.15 -2.52 25.50
N THR A 762 19.10 -2.45 26.43
CA THR A 762 18.81 -2.38 27.87
C THR A 762 19.06 -0.96 28.36
N PHE A 763 18.05 -0.31 28.93
CA PHE A 763 18.16 1.01 29.53
C PHE A 763 18.19 0.88 31.04
N CYS A 764 19.20 1.47 31.69
CA CYS A 764 19.34 1.40 33.15
C CYS A 764 19.32 2.80 33.77
N ARG A 765 18.70 2.94 34.95
CA ARG A 765 18.71 4.17 35.75
C ARG A 765 19.59 4.03 36.97
#